data_AF-A0A7W6Q583-F1
#
_entry.id   AF-A0A7W6Q583-F1
#
_cell.length_a   1.000
_cell.length_b   1.000
_cell.length_c   1.000
_cell.angle_alpha   90.00
_cell.angle_beta   90.00
_cell.angle_gamma   90.00
#
_symmetry.space_group_name_H-M   'P 1'
#
loop_
_entity.id
_entity.type
_entity.pdbx_description
1 polymer ?
#
loop_
_entity_poly.entity_id
_entity_poly.type
_entity_poly.pdbx_seq_one_letter_code
_entity_poly.pdbx_strand_id
1 'polypeptide(L)'
;MARNVKLVRIEEGEAQVTTMEGQEGQMRQLYMQDGVIDATEQEALDRVLGKINQLRDAIAELRAEVERNRDIWLGRAGELTTAQGQLAELQAFDHPDAVTMAGEFDPIPLAVTDERWADATTALDQALVSLEPVYADYLLQFAAQARYLPTRESYDTRCDVLRFAQPPAEEIVSGLASVESRNGTIDAAADARNFVEAESLLADAILLLEPLEQRLDELQQQMAEYQTGLEAIQSKLDDLSSTDFTALVEAQAEILGVQTEMEAAATAHDYPAALTLLQNLTGLVETLHAQFTTLSEQRDSFEADYRPLEARAAVLNTSEVARTAEAMQAMIELQDAIVAAEAEQNYETALLNLPPFKTAIEAIEAVLSDRDLYEARLAAMQDELLEASTSRPEWTYLQPIQSALATIQTEMELAATAEDYETALLKIAALEAKLVEFFAAIEAKKTAYTSRRSSFDRQVRAAENDATSALSAEITAVRKTIPPIDALAAAEDWVAAEAEIANGIDAISEFNAAMLAQDAPGMTTGMTIDALELAGRSPELTQSLEDLEAAGWQVVVGDAGGGSGCSHASSTITIDANYLSDPTQIVRSLSHEVGHAENEDEDPDMSSKQAYLDSMLAGEGAATLENIRVQREILENGGSDITISGRSANHADYNRIYDQYLIDGDADAAEAAIARVYAAGEVPSIDCADGQPCADYNEYYGEYYDSLWWFQKL
;
A
#
# COMPACT_ATOMS: atom_id res chain seq x y z
N MET A 1 -25.86 -78.37 91.80
CA MET A 1 -27.30 -78.29 91.46
C MET A 1 -27.77 -79.68 91.13
N ALA A 2 -29.04 -79.97 91.40
CA ALA A 2 -29.55 -81.34 91.40
C ALA A 2 -30.04 -81.75 90.01
N ARG A 3 -29.66 -82.96 89.60
CA ARG A 3 -30.24 -83.73 88.49
C ARG A 3 -31.78 -83.61 88.50
N ASN A 4 -32.41 -83.69 87.32
CA ASN A 4 -33.87 -83.59 87.17
C ASN A 4 -34.62 -84.32 88.31
N VAL A 5 -35.36 -83.54 89.12
CA VAL A 5 -36.06 -84.03 90.31
C VAL A 5 -37.05 -85.15 89.98
N LYS A 6 -37.62 -85.15 88.76
CA LYS A 6 -38.52 -86.22 88.31
C LYS A 6 -37.76 -87.52 88.05
N LEU A 7 -36.55 -87.47 87.52
CA LEU A 7 -35.68 -88.65 87.37
C LEU A 7 -35.23 -89.19 88.73
N VAL A 8 -34.87 -88.30 89.67
CA VAL A 8 -34.57 -88.70 91.05
C VAL A 8 -35.78 -89.39 91.70
N ARG A 9 -36.99 -88.84 91.55
CA ARG A 9 -38.23 -89.46 92.04
C ARG A 9 -38.57 -90.80 91.37
N ILE A 10 -38.24 -90.97 90.09
CA ILE A 10 -38.36 -92.25 89.39
C ILE A 10 -37.44 -93.29 90.05
N GLU A 11 -36.17 -92.96 90.28
CA GLU A 11 -35.20 -93.85 90.93
C GLU A 11 -35.59 -94.21 92.37
N GLU A 12 -36.02 -93.22 93.15
CA GLU A 12 -36.55 -93.43 94.51
C GLU A 12 -37.81 -94.31 94.50
N GLY A 13 -38.72 -94.06 93.56
CA GLY A 13 -39.93 -94.86 93.36
C GLY A 13 -39.61 -96.31 92.98
N GLU A 14 -38.62 -96.53 92.11
CA GLU A 14 -38.17 -97.87 91.71
C GLU A 14 -37.51 -98.63 92.86
N ALA A 15 -36.69 -97.95 93.67
CA ALA A 15 -36.12 -98.52 94.88
C ALA A 15 -37.23 -98.89 95.89
N GLN A 16 -38.27 -98.05 96.01
CA GLN A 16 -39.41 -98.32 96.86
C GLN A 16 -40.26 -99.49 96.36
N VAL A 17 -40.52 -99.57 95.05
CA VAL A 17 -41.19 -100.72 94.41
C VAL A 17 -40.43 -102.01 94.68
N THR A 18 -39.10 -102.01 94.48
CA THR A 18 -38.24 -103.18 94.74
C THR A 18 -38.32 -103.62 96.21
N THR A 19 -38.33 -102.65 97.14
CA THR A 19 -38.46 -102.91 98.57
C THR A 19 -39.84 -103.51 98.91
N MET A 20 -40.91 -102.94 98.35
CA MET A 20 -42.28 -103.40 98.57
C MET A 20 -42.57 -104.76 97.94
N GLU A 21 -41.96 -105.07 96.78
CA GLU A 21 -41.99 -106.40 96.18
C GLU A 21 -41.27 -107.43 97.06
N GLY A 22 -40.13 -107.06 97.63
CA GLY A 22 -39.45 -107.89 98.64
C GLY A 22 -40.32 -108.15 99.87
N GLN A 23 -41.05 -107.12 100.35
CA GLN A 23 -42.00 -107.25 101.47
C GLN A 23 -43.22 -108.11 101.10
N GLU A 24 -43.80 -107.91 99.92
CA GLU A 24 -44.91 -108.73 99.41
C GLU A 24 -44.50 -110.20 99.29
N GLY A 25 -43.32 -110.47 98.74
CA GLY A 25 -42.77 -111.82 98.62
C GLY A 25 -42.54 -112.49 99.99
N GLN A 26 -42.05 -111.75 100.98
CA GLN A 26 -41.93 -112.23 102.36
C GLN A 26 -43.28 -112.50 103.00
N MET A 27 -44.26 -111.60 102.85
CA MET A 27 -45.62 -111.80 103.36
C MET A 27 -46.28 -113.02 102.71
N ARG A 28 -46.11 -113.20 101.40
CA ARG A 28 -46.64 -114.35 100.66
C ARG A 28 -46.03 -115.66 101.15
N GLN A 29 -44.73 -115.69 101.43
CA GLN A 29 -44.07 -116.85 102.04
C GLN A 29 -44.59 -117.14 103.45
N LEU A 30 -44.83 -116.10 104.26
CA LEU A 30 -45.41 -116.23 105.60
C LEU A 30 -46.84 -116.79 105.54
N TYR A 31 -47.70 -116.23 104.70
CA TYR A 31 -49.10 -116.67 104.53
C TYR A 31 -49.23 -118.04 103.86
N MET A 32 -48.18 -118.57 103.22
CA MET A 32 -48.19 -119.94 102.65
C MET A 32 -47.69 -121.02 103.63
N GLN A 33 -47.34 -120.69 104.88
CA GLN A 33 -46.75 -121.66 105.81
C GLN A 33 -47.67 -122.83 106.18
N ASP A 34 -48.99 -122.64 106.17
CA ASP A 34 -49.99 -123.69 106.42
C ASP A 34 -50.56 -124.30 105.12
N GLY A 35 -50.05 -123.86 103.97
CA GLY A 35 -50.37 -124.39 102.64
C GLY A 35 -51.59 -123.77 101.95
N VAL A 36 -52.34 -122.85 102.59
CA VAL A 36 -53.52 -122.21 101.99
C VAL A 36 -53.63 -120.74 102.43
N ILE A 37 -53.51 -119.80 101.47
CA ILE A 37 -53.72 -118.37 101.74
C ILE A 37 -55.22 -118.12 101.97
N ASP A 38 -55.58 -117.55 103.12
CA ASP A 38 -56.98 -117.22 103.42
C ASP A 38 -57.43 -115.87 102.82
N ALA A 39 -58.73 -115.56 102.90
CA ALA A 39 -59.29 -114.35 102.31
C ALA A 39 -58.73 -113.04 102.91
N THR A 40 -58.36 -113.04 104.20
CA THR A 40 -57.82 -111.86 104.90
C THR A 40 -56.37 -111.62 104.53
N GLU A 41 -55.60 -112.70 104.40
CA GLU A 41 -54.21 -112.71 103.94
C GLU A 41 -54.10 -112.32 102.47
N GLN A 42 -55.01 -112.82 101.63
CA GLN A 42 -55.12 -112.43 100.23
C GLN A 42 -55.44 -110.93 100.10
N GLU A 43 -56.37 -110.39 100.89
CA GLU A 43 -56.64 -108.95 100.94
C GLU A 43 -55.41 -108.12 101.35
N ALA A 44 -54.57 -108.62 102.26
CA ALA A 44 -53.36 -107.94 102.69
C ALA A 44 -52.29 -107.91 101.58
N LEU A 45 -52.10 -109.02 100.87
CA LEU A 45 -51.25 -109.08 99.67
C LEU A 45 -51.77 -108.17 98.56
N ASP A 46 -53.09 -108.20 98.29
CA ASP A 46 -53.73 -107.36 97.28
C ASP A 46 -53.59 -105.87 97.61
N ARG A 47 -53.64 -105.48 98.89
CA ARG A 47 -53.37 -104.10 99.33
C ARG A 47 -51.93 -103.66 99.05
N VAL A 48 -50.94 -104.52 99.25
CA VAL A 48 -49.52 -104.21 98.96
C VAL A 48 -49.26 -104.19 97.45
N LEU A 49 -49.80 -105.17 96.71
CA LEU A 49 -49.76 -105.20 95.24
C LEU A 49 -50.45 -103.98 94.63
N GLY A 50 -51.59 -103.54 95.18
CA GLY A 50 -52.29 -102.34 94.76
C GLY A 50 -51.43 -101.08 94.91
N LYS A 51 -50.68 -100.95 96.02
CA LYS A 51 -49.73 -99.84 96.22
C LYS A 51 -48.51 -99.94 95.30
N ILE A 52 -47.99 -101.14 95.05
CA ILE A 52 -46.90 -101.37 94.07
C ILE A 52 -47.35 -100.92 92.68
N ASN A 53 -48.56 -101.31 92.26
CA ASN A 53 -49.11 -100.93 90.96
C ASN A 53 -49.34 -99.41 90.88
N GLN A 54 -49.88 -98.78 91.93
CA GLN A 54 -50.01 -97.30 91.99
C GLN A 54 -48.65 -96.58 91.85
N LEU A 55 -47.60 -97.09 92.52
CA LEU A 55 -46.26 -96.53 92.39
C LEU A 55 -45.69 -96.74 90.97
N ARG A 56 -45.90 -97.91 90.37
CA ARG A 56 -45.50 -98.19 88.98
C ARG A 56 -46.22 -97.30 87.98
N ASP A 57 -47.52 -97.07 88.15
CA ASP A 57 -48.30 -96.16 87.32
C ASP A 57 -47.77 -94.73 87.43
N ALA A 58 -47.48 -94.25 88.65
CA ALA A 58 -46.89 -92.94 88.88
C ALA A 58 -45.48 -92.80 88.28
N ILE A 59 -44.64 -93.84 88.36
CA ILE A 59 -43.32 -93.90 87.72
C ILE A 59 -43.46 -93.87 86.19
N ALA A 60 -44.41 -94.63 85.62
CA ALA A 60 -44.66 -94.64 84.19
C ALA A 60 -45.13 -93.27 83.68
N GLU A 61 -45.98 -92.58 84.44
CA GLU A 61 -46.44 -91.23 84.13
C GLU A 61 -45.28 -90.22 84.16
N LEU A 62 -44.43 -90.26 85.19
CA LEU A 62 -43.23 -89.41 85.28
C LEU A 62 -42.25 -89.70 84.14
N ARG A 63 -42.03 -90.97 83.77
CA ARG A 63 -41.19 -91.36 82.63
C ARG A 63 -41.75 -90.82 81.32
N ALA A 64 -43.05 -90.98 81.08
CA ALA A 64 -43.72 -90.45 79.90
C ALA A 64 -43.66 -88.91 79.84
N GLU A 65 -43.70 -88.22 80.98
CA GLU A 65 -43.52 -86.78 81.03
C GLU A 65 -42.08 -86.34 80.73
N VAL A 66 -41.08 -87.02 81.29
CA VAL A 66 -39.67 -86.74 80.98
C VAL A 66 -39.36 -87.01 79.51
N GLU A 67 -39.84 -88.11 78.93
CA GLU A 67 -39.62 -88.42 77.51
C GLU A 67 -40.32 -87.40 76.60
N ARG A 68 -41.56 -87.01 76.92
CA ARG A 68 -42.24 -85.93 76.17
C ARG A 68 -41.46 -84.62 76.19
N ASN A 69 -40.94 -84.22 77.35
CA ASN A 69 -40.15 -83.00 77.47
C ASN A 69 -38.81 -83.11 76.70
N ARG A 70 -38.21 -84.30 76.68
CA ARG A 70 -37.01 -84.59 75.89
C ARG A 70 -37.28 -84.51 74.38
N ASP A 71 -38.38 -85.10 73.91
CA ASP A 71 -38.76 -85.07 72.50
C ASP A 71 -39.06 -83.64 72.02
N ILE A 72 -39.76 -82.84 72.84
CA ILE A 72 -40.00 -81.41 72.59
C ILE A 72 -38.66 -80.68 72.44
N TRP A 73 -37.71 -80.90 73.36
CA TRP A 73 -36.39 -80.29 73.30
C TRP A 73 -35.61 -80.70 72.04
N LEU A 74 -35.55 -82.00 71.73
CA LEU A 74 -34.84 -82.51 70.56
C LEU A 74 -35.40 -81.95 69.25
N GLY A 75 -36.72 -81.76 69.17
CA GLY A 75 -37.38 -81.12 68.03
C GLY A 75 -36.97 -79.66 67.83
N ARG A 76 -36.46 -78.99 68.87
CA ARG A 76 -36.08 -77.57 68.87
C ARG A 76 -34.59 -77.30 68.90
N ALA A 77 -33.75 -78.34 68.91
CA ALA A 77 -32.29 -78.19 68.90
C ALA A 77 -31.77 -77.37 67.70
N GLY A 78 -32.47 -77.40 66.56
CA GLY A 78 -32.18 -76.56 65.40
C GLY A 78 -32.40 -75.07 65.65
N GLU A 79 -33.44 -74.70 66.40
CA GLU A 79 -33.71 -73.30 66.77
C GLU A 79 -32.60 -72.75 67.66
N LEU A 80 -32.13 -73.54 68.64
CA LEU A 80 -30.98 -73.19 69.47
C LEU A 80 -29.73 -72.95 68.61
N THR A 81 -29.47 -73.82 67.63
CA THR A 81 -28.30 -73.69 66.74
C THR A 81 -28.37 -72.39 65.93
N THR A 82 -29.52 -72.06 65.37
CA THR A 82 -29.74 -70.80 64.65
C THR A 82 -29.55 -69.59 65.57
N ALA A 83 -30.15 -69.61 66.75
CA ALA A 83 -30.04 -68.52 67.72
C ALA A 83 -28.60 -68.32 68.22
N GLN A 84 -27.84 -69.40 68.41
CA GLN A 84 -26.42 -69.34 68.73
C GLN A 84 -25.59 -68.73 67.58
N GLY A 85 -25.95 -69.01 66.33
CA GLY A 85 -25.35 -68.36 65.16
C GLY A 85 -25.61 -66.86 65.15
N GLN A 86 -26.86 -66.46 65.36
CA GLN A 86 -27.26 -65.05 65.47
C GLN A 86 -26.54 -64.33 66.62
N LEU A 87 -26.42 -64.97 67.78
CA LEU A 87 -25.65 -64.45 68.91
C LEU A 87 -24.16 -64.29 68.57
N ALA A 88 -23.57 -65.23 67.84
CA ALA A 88 -22.18 -65.14 67.41
C ALA A 88 -21.96 -63.96 66.44
N GLU A 89 -22.92 -63.69 65.55
CA GLU A 89 -22.90 -62.52 64.68
C GLU A 89 -22.99 -61.21 65.47
N LEU A 90 -23.90 -61.13 66.45
CA LEU A 90 -24.01 -59.98 67.37
C LEU A 90 -22.70 -59.71 68.12
N GLN A 91 -22.06 -60.77 68.61
CA GLN A 91 -20.77 -60.68 69.30
C GLN A 91 -19.66 -60.24 68.36
N ALA A 92 -19.60 -60.77 67.14
CA ALA A 92 -18.60 -60.37 66.14
C ALA A 92 -18.74 -58.91 65.69
N PHE A 93 -19.95 -58.37 65.75
CA PHE A 93 -20.24 -56.96 65.45
C PHE A 93 -19.96 -56.02 66.63
N ASP A 94 -19.66 -56.55 67.82
CA ASP A 94 -19.63 -55.82 69.09
C ASP A 94 -20.96 -55.12 69.41
N HIS A 95 -22.10 -55.75 69.13
CA HIS A 95 -23.40 -55.15 69.43
C HIS A 95 -23.55 -54.87 70.94
N PRO A 96 -24.05 -53.69 71.39
CA PRO A 96 -24.10 -53.32 72.80
C PRO A 96 -24.81 -54.35 73.70
N ASP A 97 -25.89 -54.95 73.19
CA ASP A 97 -26.67 -55.95 73.92
C ASP A 97 -26.17 -57.40 73.77
N ALA A 98 -25.08 -57.65 73.02
CA ALA A 98 -24.59 -59.01 72.74
C ALA A 98 -24.21 -59.77 74.03
N VAL A 99 -23.63 -59.07 75.02
CA VAL A 99 -23.25 -59.66 76.31
C VAL A 99 -24.49 -60.02 77.13
N THR A 100 -25.48 -59.13 77.15
CA THR A 100 -26.76 -59.36 77.82
C THR A 100 -27.47 -60.57 77.22
N MET A 101 -27.55 -60.62 75.88
CA MET A 101 -28.14 -61.75 75.16
C MET A 101 -27.39 -63.05 75.45
N ALA A 102 -26.06 -63.05 75.46
CA ALA A 102 -25.28 -64.25 75.80
C ALA A 102 -25.64 -64.83 77.18
N GLY A 103 -25.83 -63.97 78.18
CA GLY A 103 -26.25 -64.36 79.51
C GLY A 103 -27.64 -65.04 79.58
N GLU A 104 -28.54 -64.73 78.64
CA GLU A 104 -29.85 -65.40 78.57
C GLU A 104 -29.78 -66.83 78.03
N PHE A 105 -28.72 -67.16 77.26
CA PHE A 105 -28.48 -68.52 76.76
C PHE A 105 -27.71 -69.41 77.75
N ASP A 106 -26.99 -68.85 78.72
CA ASP A 106 -26.18 -69.58 79.71
C ASP A 106 -26.91 -70.69 80.49
N PRO A 107 -28.21 -70.55 80.87
CA PRO A 107 -28.92 -71.59 81.60
C PRO A 107 -29.20 -72.86 80.77
N ILE A 108 -29.22 -72.74 79.44
CA ILE A 108 -29.68 -73.80 78.53
C ILE A 108 -28.72 -75.00 78.53
N PRO A 109 -27.39 -74.86 78.29
CA PRO A 109 -26.47 -76.00 78.32
C PRO A 109 -26.48 -76.75 79.65
N LEU A 110 -26.66 -76.02 80.75
CA LEU A 110 -26.72 -76.61 82.09
C LEU A 110 -28.01 -77.41 82.29
N ALA A 111 -29.17 -76.85 81.90
CA ALA A 111 -30.45 -77.55 81.98
C ALA A 111 -30.47 -78.83 81.12
N VAL A 112 -29.84 -78.78 79.93
CA VAL A 112 -29.62 -79.92 79.04
C VAL A 112 -28.76 -81.01 79.72
N THR A 113 -27.64 -80.60 80.32
CA THR A 113 -26.72 -81.54 81.01
C THR A 113 -27.37 -82.21 82.22
N ASP A 114 -28.23 -81.47 82.94
CA ASP A 114 -28.97 -81.96 84.11
C ASP A 114 -30.23 -82.78 83.75
N GLU A 115 -30.48 -83.03 82.46
CA GLU A 115 -31.66 -83.72 81.92
C GLU A 115 -32.98 -82.98 82.24
N ARG A 116 -32.93 -81.66 82.48
CA ARG A 116 -34.06 -80.76 82.76
C ARG A 116 -34.60 -80.12 81.47
N TRP A 117 -35.10 -80.97 80.56
CA TRP A 117 -35.52 -80.57 79.20
C TRP A 117 -36.66 -79.54 79.15
N ALA A 118 -37.58 -79.56 80.10
CA ALA A 118 -38.63 -78.53 80.21
C ALA A 118 -38.02 -77.15 80.52
N ASP A 119 -37.10 -77.08 81.48
CA ASP A 119 -36.42 -75.84 81.85
C ASP A 119 -35.56 -75.31 80.69
N ALA A 120 -34.87 -76.20 79.96
CA ALA A 120 -34.11 -75.84 78.77
C ALA A 120 -35.01 -75.25 77.66
N THR A 121 -36.19 -75.83 77.45
CA THR A 121 -37.18 -75.34 76.48
C THR A 121 -37.71 -73.96 76.87
N THR A 122 -38.07 -73.75 78.14
CA THR A 122 -38.53 -72.45 78.65
C THR A 122 -37.45 -71.38 78.56
N ALA A 123 -36.20 -71.72 78.90
CA ALA A 123 -35.07 -70.80 78.76
C ALA A 123 -34.82 -70.43 77.29
N LEU A 124 -34.93 -71.38 76.36
CA LEU A 124 -34.83 -71.12 74.92
C LEU A 124 -35.96 -70.20 74.43
N ASP A 125 -37.20 -70.42 74.86
CA ASP A 125 -38.33 -69.54 74.49
C ASP A 125 -38.11 -68.09 74.93
N GLN A 126 -37.66 -67.91 76.17
CA GLN A 126 -37.38 -66.59 76.70
C GLN A 126 -36.23 -65.91 75.93
N ALA A 127 -35.14 -66.63 75.68
CA ALA A 127 -34.00 -66.11 74.95
C ALA A 127 -34.35 -65.75 73.49
N LEU A 128 -35.19 -66.54 72.82
CA LEU A 128 -35.64 -66.23 71.45
C LEU A 128 -36.49 -64.95 71.38
N VAL A 129 -37.40 -64.75 72.34
CA VAL A 129 -38.23 -63.54 72.42
C VAL A 129 -37.38 -62.28 72.63
N SER A 130 -36.34 -62.37 73.47
CA SER A 130 -35.41 -61.25 73.67
C SER A 130 -34.48 -61.03 72.47
N LEU A 131 -34.04 -62.11 71.82
CA LEU A 131 -33.08 -62.05 70.71
C LEU A 131 -33.69 -61.44 69.44
N GLU A 132 -34.95 -61.70 69.12
CA GLU A 132 -35.59 -61.24 67.89
C GLU A 132 -35.45 -59.72 67.63
N PRO A 133 -35.84 -58.82 68.55
CA PRO A 133 -35.68 -57.37 68.34
C PRO A 133 -34.21 -56.92 68.29
N VAL A 134 -33.32 -57.55 69.08
CA VAL A 134 -31.89 -57.22 69.10
C VAL A 134 -31.22 -57.61 67.78
N TYR A 135 -31.54 -58.80 67.26
CA TYR A 135 -31.01 -59.26 65.99
C TYR A 135 -31.56 -58.46 64.81
N ALA A 136 -32.83 -58.04 64.88
CA ALA A 136 -33.39 -57.14 63.88
C ALA A 136 -32.69 -55.77 63.84
N ASP A 137 -32.38 -55.18 65.01
CA ASP A 137 -31.58 -53.96 65.09
C ASP A 137 -30.18 -54.15 64.49
N TYR A 138 -29.49 -55.23 64.87
CA TYR A 138 -28.19 -55.58 64.28
C TYR A 138 -28.21 -55.63 62.76
N LEU A 139 -29.22 -56.24 62.13
CA LEU A 139 -29.30 -56.29 60.67
C LEU A 139 -29.40 -54.88 60.05
N LEU A 140 -30.10 -53.95 60.71
CA LEU A 140 -30.17 -52.55 60.29
C LEU A 140 -28.82 -51.85 60.47
N GLN A 141 -28.17 -52.03 61.62
CA GLN A 141 -26.88 -51.42 61.91
C GLN A 141 -25.77 -51.94 60.99
N PHE A 142 -25.75 -53.24 60.71
CA PHE A 142 -24.81 -53.87 59.79
C PHE A 142 -24.99 -53.36 58.36
N ALA A 143 -26.24 -53.26 57.89
CA ALA A 143 -26.53 -52.69 56.58
C ALA A 143 -26.17 -51.20 56.49
N ALA A 144 -26.38 -50.43 57.56
CA ALA A 144 -26.01 -49.02 57.64
C ALA A 144 -24.48 -48.84 57.67
N GLN A 145 -23.75 -49.66 58.43
CA GLN A 145 -22.28 -49.64 58.48
C GLN A 145 -21.66 -49.77 57.08
N ALA A 146 -22.18 -50.70 56.26
CA ALA A 146 -21.69 -50.95 54.91
C ALA A 146 -21.83 -49.71 53.98
N ARG A 147 -22.80 -48.82 54.24
CA ARG A 147 -22.96 -47.54 53.52
C ARG A 147 -22.19 -46.41 54.17
N TYR A 148 -22.17 -46.37 55.49
CA TYR A 148 -21.51 -45.33 56.28
C TYR A 148 -20.00 -45.27 55.97
N LEU A 149 -19.28 -46.40 56.02
CA LEU A 149 -17.83 -46.42 55.89
C LEU A 149 -17.30 -45.78 54.58
N PRO A 150 -17.73 -46.20 53.38
CA PRO A 150 -17.27 -45.55 52.14
C PRO A 150 -17.76 -44.11 52.01
N THR A 151 -18.96 -43.79 52.53
CA THR A 151 -19.48 -42.42 52.52
C THR A 151 -18.63 -41.50 53.40
N ARG A 152 -18.18 -42.00 54.55
CA ARG A 152 -17.31 -41.25 55.46
C ARG A 152 -15.94 -40.98 54.83
N GLU A 153 -15.33 -41.97 54.20
CA GLU A 153 -14.06 -41.80 53.48
C GLU A 153 -14.17 -40.74 52.36
N SER A 154 -15.27 -40.77 51.59
CA SER A 154 -15.54 -39.76 50.57
C SER A 154 -15.75 -38.38 51.17
N TYR A 155 -16.48 -38.26 52.28
CA TYR A 155 -16.68 -37.01 53.00
C TYR A 155 -15.36 -36.43 53.50
N ASP A 156 -14.51 -37.25 54.14
CA ASP A 156 -13.21 -36.81 54.66
C ASP A 156 -12.31 -36.30 53.52
N THR A 157 -12.30 -36.99 52.38
CA THR A 157 -11.57 -36.55 51.18
C THR A 157 -12.07 -35.20 50.67
N ARG A 158 -13.40 -34.97 50.66
CA ARG A 158 -14.00 -33.70 50.23
C ARG A 158 -13.65 -32.56 51.19
N CYS A 159 -13.69 -32.82 52.49
CA CYS A 159 -13.21 -31.86 53.51
C CYS A 159 -11.72 -31.54 53.32
N ASP A 160 -10.88 -32.52 53.02
CA ASP A 160 -9.45 -32.30 52.75
C ASP A 160 -9.23 -31.40 51.52
N VAL A 161 -9.97 -31.62 50.43
CA VAL A 161 -9.91 -30.76 49.23
C VAL A 161 -10.19 -29.31 49.60
N LEU A 162 -11.29 -29.04 50.32
CA LEU A 162 -11.64 -27.68 50.76
C LEU A 162 -10.61 -27.08 51.71
N ARG A 163 -10.02 -27.89 52.61
CA ARG A 163 -9.05 -27.41 53.60
C ARG A 163 -7.76 -26.88 52.96
N PHE A 164 -7.35 -27.48 51.85
CA PHE A 164 -6.10 -27.11 51.16
C PHE A 164 -6.32 -26.35 49.84
N ALA A 165 -7.58 -26.05 49.50
CA ALA A 165 -7.92 -25.34 48.29
C ALA A 165 -7.35 -23.91 48.28
N GLN A 166 -7.07 -23.41 47.08
CA GLN A 166 -6.79 -22.01 46.81
C GLN A 166 -7.93 -21.44 45.96
N PRO A 167 -8.37 -20.19 46.22
CA PRO A 167 -7.95 -19.31 47.31
C PRO A 167 -8.52 -19.74 48.69
N PRO A 168 -7.82 -19.49 49.82
CA PRO A 168 -8.30 -19.79 51.17
C PRO A 168 -9.27 -18.71 51.65
N ALA A 169 -10.40 -18.55 50.97
CA ALA A 169 -11.40 -17.54 51.31
C ALA A 169 -12.00 -17.80 52.70
N GLU A 170 -12.10 -16.75 53.52
CA GLU A 170 -12.59 -16.84 54.92
C GLU A 170 -13.98 -17.49 55.02
N GLU A 171 -14.85 -17.25 54.04
CA GLU A 171 -16.18 -17.87 53.94
C GLU A 171 -16.10 -19.41 53.88
N ILE A 172 -15.18 -19.95 53.07
CA ILE A 172 -14.97 -21.39 52.92
C ILE A 172 -14.31 -21.97 54.18
N VAL A 173 -13.27 -21.30 54.69
CA VAL A 173 -12.52 -21.77 55.87
C VAL A 173 -13.44 -21.85 57.10
N SER A 174 -14.21 -20.79 57.37
CA SER A 174 -15.14 -20.75 58.50
C SER A 174 -16.34 -21.69 58.30
N GLY A 175 -16.84 -21.82 57.07
CA GLY A 175 -17.89 -22.77 56.70
C GLY A 175 -17.45 -24.22 56.93
N LEU A 176 -16.26 -24.59 56.48
CA LEU A 176 -15.69 -25.93 56.67
C LEU A 176 -15.50 -26.24 58.16
N ALA A 177 -14.98 -25.30 58.94
CA ALA A 177 -14.83 -25.49 60.39
C ALA A 177 -16.19 -25.78 61.09
N SER A 178 -17.28 -25.17 60.61
CA SER A 178 -18.63 -25.45 61.09
C SER A 178 -19.07 -26.88 60.74
N VAL A 179 -18.80 -27.34 59.51
CA VAL A 179 -19.07 -28.72 59.07
C VAL A 179 -18.27 -29.73 59.89
N GLU A 180 -16.97 -29.51 60.03
CA GLU A 180 -16.06 -30.39 60.78
C GLU A 180 -16.39 -30.48 62.28
N SER A 181 -17.01 -29.44 62.85
CA SER A 181 -17.46 -29.48 64.25
C SER A 181 -18.47 -30.60 64.53
N ARG A 182 -19.14 -31.12 63.50
CA ARG A 182 -20.07 -32.26 63.58
C ARG A 182 -19.38 -33.62 63.60
N ASN A 183 -18.10 -33.70 63.22
CA ASN A 183 -17.37 -34.97 63.17
C ASN A 183 -17.38 -35.68 64.51
N GLY A 184 -17.22 -34.95 65.61
CA GLY A 184 -17.25 -35.54 66.95
C GLY A 184 -18.57 -36.26 67.28
N THR A 185 -19.72 -35.75 66.82
CA THR A 185 -21.02 -36.41 67.03
C THR A 185 -21.22 -37.61 66.10
N ILE A 186 -20.73 -37.52 64.86
CA ILE A 186 -20.80 -38.63 63.88
C ILE A 186 -19.94 -39.80 64.37
N ASP A 187 -18.69 -39.51 64.76
CA ASP A 187 -17.73 -40.49 65.24
C ASP A 187 -18.24 -41.16 66.52
N ALA A 188 -18.84 -40.41 67.45
CA ALA A 188 -19.44 -40.97 68.66
C ALA A 188 -20.58 -41.96 68.38
N ALA A 189 -21.44 -41.68 67.38
CA ALA A 189 -22.51 -42.60 66.99
C ALA A 189 -21.95 -43.89 66.36
N ALA A 190 -20.93 -43.77 65.50
CA ALA A 190 -20.26 -44.91 64.88
C ALA A 190 -19.49 -45.78 65.91
N ASP A 191 -18.79 -45.15 66.86
CA ASP A 191 -18.10 -45.82 67.97
C ASP A 191 -19.08 -46.60 68.84
N ALA A 192 -20.29 -46.06 69.04
CA ALA A 192 -21.38 -46.73 69.76
C ALA A 192 -22.11 -47.82 68.94
N ARG A 193 -21.66 -48.13 67.72
CA ARG A 193 -22.30 -49.06 66.76
C ARG A 193 -23.71 -48.64 66.31
N ASN A 194 -24.09 -47.37 66.52
CA ASN A 194 -25.34 -46.80 66.00
C ASN A 194 -25.13 -46.21 64.60
N PHE A 195 -24.85 -47.08 63.63
CA PHE A 195 -24.57 -46.68 62.25
C PHE A 195 -25.76 -46.07 61.52
N VAL A 196 -27.00 -46.38 61.91
CA VAL A 196 -28.20 -45.72 61.34
C VAL A 196 -28.19 -44.22 61.70
N GLU A 197 -27.87 -43.88 62.95
CA GLU A 197 -27.73 -42.48 63.36
C GLU A 197 -26.49 -41.82 62.75
N ALA A 198 -25.34 -42.51 62.75
CA ALA A 198 -24.11 -42.00 62.15
C ALA A 198 -24.28 -41.68 60.65
N GLU A 199 -24.97 -42.54 59.90
CA GLU A 199 -25.31 -42.32 58.48
C GLU A 199 -26.18 -41.06 58.30
N SER A 200 -27.20 -40.87 59.15
CA SER A 200 -28.06 -39.68 59.09
C SER A 200 -27.28 -38.39 59.39
N LEU A 201 -26.46 -38.40 60.44
CA LEU A 201 -25.64 -37.25 60.83
C LEU A 201 -24.60 -36.91 59.76
N LEU A 202 -24.01 -37.93 59.13
CA LEU A 202 -23.07 -37.76 58.02
C LEU A 202 -23.76 -37.18 56.78
N ALA A 203 -24.97 -37.63 56.44
CA ALA A 203 -25.76 -37.06 55.36
C ALA A 203 -26.05 -35.57 55.59
N ASP A 204 -26.42 -35.18 56.82
CA ASP A 204 -26.64 -33.79 57.19
C ASP A 204 -25.36 -32.94 57.11
N ALA A 205 -24.19 -33.51 57.41
CA ALA A 205 -22.90 -32.83 57.24
C ALA A 205 -22.54 -32.64 55.76
N ILE A 206 -22.81 -33.65 54.92
CA ILE A 206 -22.60 -33.58 53.47
C ILE A 206 -23.44 -32.48 52.83
N LEU A 207 -24.71 -32.34 53.23
CA LEU A 207 -25.60 -31.28 52.72
C LEU A 207 -25.09 -29.86 53.04
N LEU A 208 -24.31 -29.70 54.10
CA LEU A 208 -23.65 -28.42 54.40
C LEU A 208 -22.33 -28.23 53.67
N LEU A 209 -21.68 -29.33 53.25
CA LEU A 209 -20.43 -29.31 52.52
C LEU A 209 -20.63 -28.90 51.05
N GLU A 210 -21.68 -29.42 50.41
CA GLU A 210 -22.02 -29.16 49.00
C GLU A 210 -22.01 -27.67 48.59
N PRO A 211 -22.67 -26.73 49.32
CA PRO A 211 -22.62 -25.32 48.95
C PRO A 211 -21.22 -24.69 49.09
N LEU A 212 -20.37 -25.21 49.98
CA LEU A 212 -18.99 -24.73 50.11
C LEU A 212 -18.13 -25.17 48.92
N GLU A 213 -18.34 -26.39 48.41
CA GLU A 213 -17.69 -26.88 47.20
C GLU A 213 -18.08 -26.06 45.98
N GLN A 214 -19.38 -25.79 45.80
CA GLN A 214 -19.84 -24.92 44.72
C GLN A 214 -19.24 -23.52 44.83
N ARG A 215 -19.17 -22.96 46.04
CA ARG A 215 -18.59 -21.64 46.27
C ARG A 215 -17.09 -21.60 45.95
N LEU A 216 -16.36 -22.68 46.23
CA LEU A 216 -14.96 -22.81 45.86
C LEU A 216 -14.77 -22.81 44.34
N ASP A 217 -15.56 -23.59 43.62
CA ASP A 217 -15.51 -23.65 42.15
C ASP A 217 -15.77 -22.26 41.54
N GLU A 218 -16.78 -21.54 42.04
CA GLU A 218 -17.09 -20.17 41.60
C GLU A 218 -15.92 -19.20 41.87
N LEU A 219 -15.30 -19.26 43.05
CA LEU A 219 -14.16 -18.41 43.39
C LEU A 219 -12.93 -18.73 42.53
N GLN A 220 -12.68 -20.00 42.22
CA GLN A 220 -11.59 -20.40 41.34
C GLN A 220 -11.80 -19.92 39.90
N GLN A 221 -13.04 -19.98 39.40
CA GLN A 221 -13.38 -19.40 38.12
C GLN A 221 -13.15 -17.88 38.11
N GLN A 222 -13.66 -17.17 39.13
CA GLN A 222 -13.50 -15.72 39.25
C GLN A 222 -12.03 -15.30 39.37
N MET A 223 -11.21 -16.08 40.07
CA MET A 223 -9.75 -15.88 40.14
C MET A 223 -9.10 -16.00 38.75
N ALA A 224 -9.46 -17.02 37.97
CA ALA A 224 -8.93 -17.20 36.62
C ALA A 224 -9.37 -16.07 35.67
N GLU A 225 -10.63 -15.63 35.76
CA GLU A 225 -11.16 -14.49 35.00
C GLU A 225 -10.42 -13.19 35.36
N TYR A 226 -10.18 -12.96 36.65
CA TYR A 226 -9.42 -11.81 37.14
C TYR A 226 -7.99 -11.79 36.59
N GLN A 227 -7.28 -12.92 36.66
CA GLN A 227 -5.91 -13.05 36.13
C GLN A 227 -5.88 -12.77 34.62
N THR A 228 -6.79 -13.39 33.87
CA THR A 228 -6.89 -13.20 32.42
C THR A 228 -7.16 -11.74 32.04
N GLY A 229 -8.09 -11.08 32.75
CA GLY A 229 -8.42 -9.68 32.49
C GLY A 229 -7.29 -8.73 32.84
N LEU A 230 -6.53 -9.00 33.92
CA LEU A 230 -5.34 -8.22 34.28
C LEU A 230 -4.25 -8.34 33.21
N GLU A 231 -3.97 -9.55 32.73
CA GLU A 231 -3.03 -9.79 31.64
C GLU A 231 -3.41 -9.03 30.36
N ALA A 232 -4.70 -8.93 30.04
CA ALA A 232 -5.19 -8.26 28.84
C ALA A 232 -4.93 -6.74 28.83
N ILE A 233 -4.83 -6.10 30.01
CA ILE A 233 -4.58 -4.66 30.13
C ILE A 233 -3.13 -4.32 30.50
N GLN A 234 -2.31 -5.32 30.86
CA GLN A 234 -0.97 -5.11 31.40
C GLN A 234 -0.06 -4.30 30.47
N SER A 235 0.00 -4.62 29.18
CA SER A 235 0.86 -3.87 28.24
C SER A 235 0.47 -2.40 28.13
N LYS A 236 -0.83 -2.07 28.24
CA LYS A 236 -1.30 -0.68 28.20
C LYS A 236 -0.98 0.05 29.50
N LEU A 237 -1.07 -0.64 30.63
CA LEU A 237 -0.61 -0.11 31.92
C LEU A 237 0.89 0.18 31.89
N ASP A 238 1.70 -0.69 31.27
CA ASP A 238 3.14 -0.48 31.12
C ASP A 238 3.44 0.79 30.29
N ASP A 239 2.78 0.95 29.12
CA ASP A 239 2.89 2.17 28.31
C ASP A 239 2.53 3.42 29.12
N LEU A 240 1.37 3.39 29.78
CA LEU A 240 0.86 4.49 30.60
C LEU A 240 1.71 4.75 31.85
N SER A 241 2.46 3.78 32.36
CA SER A 241 3.37 3.99 33.50
C SER A 241 4.68 4.69 33.10
N SER A 242 5.05 4.58 31.82
CA SER A 242 6.34 5.05 31.29
C SER A 242 6.25 6.41 30.57
N THR A 243 5.04 6.90 30.30
CA THR A 243 4.83 8.15 29.57
C THR A 243 5.19 9.40 30.38
N ASP A 244 5.70 10.41 29.67
CA ASP A 244 6.10 11.72 30.17
C ASP A 244 5.10 12.84 29.82
N PHE A 245 3.94 12.51 29.26
CA PHE A 245 2.89 13.48 28.96
C PHE A 245 2.23 14.00 30.24
N THR A 246 2.49 15.26 30.55
CA THR A 246 1.96 15.97 31.72
C THR A 246 0.43 16.02 31.75
N ALA A 247 -0.21 16.10 30.57
CA ALA A 247 -1.66 16.08 30.43
C ALA A 247 -2.33 14.79 30.93
N LEU A 248 -1.57 13.68 31.03
CA LEU A 248 -2.10 12.38 31.44
C LEU A 248 -1.87 12.08 32.94
N VAL A 249 -1.11 12.92 33.66
CA VAL A 249 -0.67 12.64 35.04
C VAL A 249 -1.83 12.48 36.02
N GLU A 250 -2.86 13.30 35.93
CA GLU A 250 -4.02 13.20 36.83
C GLU A 250 -4.78 11.88 36.61
N ALA A 251 -4.97 11.48 35.35
CA ALA A 251 -5.64 10.23 35.01
C ALA A 251 -4.79 8.99 35.34
N GLN A 252 -3.47 9.07 35.21
CA GLN A 252 -2.55 8.02 35.69
C GLN A 252 -2.70 7.80 37.21
N ALA A 253 -2.85 8.87 37.99
CA ALA A 253 -3.06 8.77 39.43
C ALA A 253 -4.39 8.07 39.78
N GLU A 254 -5.45 8.30 38.98
CA GLU A 254 -6.72 7.59 39.12
C GLU A 254 -6.58 6.09 38.83
N ILE A 255 -5.91 5.73 37.72
CA ILE A 255 -5.60 4.34 37.36
C ILE A 255 -4.83 3.66 38.49
N LEU A 256 -3.80 4.29 39.05
CA LEU A 256 -3.02 3.75 40.16
C LEU A 256 -3.87 3.52 41.41
N GLY A 257 -4.80 4.44 41.70
CA GLY A 257 -5.75 4.30 42.81
C GLY A 257 -6.64 3.07 42.64
N VAL A 258 -7.31 2.94 41.48
CA VAL A 258 -8.18 1.80 41.17
C VAL A 258 -7.39 0.49 41.15
N GLN A 259 -6.18 0.50 40.59
CA GLN A 259 -5.29 -0.67 40.58
C GLN A 259 -4.95 -1.12 42.00
N THR A 260 -4.62 -0.18 42.90
CA THR A 260 -4.30 -0.48 44.30
C THR A 260 -5.50 -1.10 45.03
N GLU A 261 -6.70 -0.54 44.85
CA GLU A 261 -7.93 -1.10 45.45
C GLU A 261 -8.24 -2.48 44.89
N MET A 262 -8.06 -2.67 43.59
CA MET A 262 -8.27 -3.95 42.90
C MET A 262 -7.31 -5.03 43.42
N GLU A 263 -6.02 -4.74 43.53
CA GLU A 263 -5.01 -5.65 44.05
C GLU A 263 -5.25 -5.99 45.53
N ALA A 264 -5.73 -5.02 46.33
CA ALA A 264 -6.12 -5.26 47.71
C ALA A 264 -7.33 -6.22 47.81
N ALA A 265 -8.34 -6.05 46.95
CA ALA A 265 -9.49 -6.96 46.88
C ALA A 265 -9.09 -8.39 46.48
N ALA A 266 -8.22 -8.53 45.47
CA ALA A 266 -7.69 -9.83 45.05
C ALA A 266 -6.85 -10.51 46.15
N THR A 267 -6.03 -9.73 46.87
CA THR A 267 -5.25 -10.20 48.03
C THR A 267 -6.16 -10.67 49.17
N ALA A 268 -7.30 -10.00 49.37
CA ALA A 268 -8.33 -10.42 50.32
C ALA A 268 -9.19 -11.60 49.82
N HIS A 269 -8.93 -12.12 48.61
CA HIS A 269 -9.70 -13.16 47.93
C HIS A 269 -11.16 -12.78 47.64
N ASP A 270 -11.46 -11.48 47.62
CA ASP A 270 -12.75 -10.93 47.18
C ASP A 270 -12.71 -10.69 45.66
N TYR A 271 -12.68 -11.80 44.91
CA TYR A 271 -12.66 -11.76 43.45
C TYR A 271 -13.89 -11.09 42.82
N PRO A 272 -15.11 -11.16 43.38
CA PRO A 272 -16.23 -10.35 42.89
C PRO A 272 -15.96 -8.84 42.92
N ALA A 273 -15.40 -8.32 44.02
CA ALA A 273 -15.00 -6.92 44.11
C ALA A 273 -13.83 -6.61 43.17
N ALA A 274 -12.82 -7.49 43.11
CA ALA A 274 -11.66 -7.32 42.24
C ALA A 274 -12.04 -7.28 40.75
N LEU A 275 -12.97 -8.12 40.30
CA LEU A 275 -13.48 -8.14 38.92
C LEU A 275 -14.24 -6.85 38.56
N THR A 276 -15.03 -6.32 39.50
CA THR A 276 -15.72 -5.03 39.30
C THR A 276 -14.73 -3.88 39.15
N LEU A 277 -13.70 -3.86 40.00
CA LEU A 277 -12.64 -2.86 39.93
C LEU A 277 -11.80 -3.03 38.65
N LEU A 278 -11.51 -4.26 38.22
CA LEU A 278 -10.83 -4.56 36.98
C LEU A 278 -11.61 -4.09 35.75
N GLN A 279 -12.94 -4.24 35.75
CA GLN A 279 -13.78 -3.71 34.67
C GLN A 279 -13.71 -2.19 34.60
N ASN A 280 -13.75 -1.51 35.75
CA ASN A 280 -13.60 -0.05 35.81
C ASN A 280 -12.19 0.37 35.32
N LEU A 281 -11.15 -0.29 35.84
CA LEU A 281 -9.77 -0.06 35.44
C LEU A 281 -9.58 -0.24 33.94
N THR A 282 -10.18 -1.28 33.35
CA THR A 282 -10.12 -1.55 31.90
C THR A 282 -10.66 -0.36 31.11
N GLY A 283 -11.83 0.18 31.48
CA GLY A 283 -12.41 1.33 30.78
C GLY A 283 -11.55 2.61 30.89
N LEU A 284 -10.97 2.85 32.07
CA LEU A 284 -10.04 3.97 32.30
C LEU A 284 -8.76 3.81 31.47
N VAL A 285 -8.14 2.63 31.51
CA VAL A 285 -6.92 2.31 30.77
C VAL A 285 -7.14 2.42 29.27
N GLU A 286 -8.25 1.91 28.73
CA GLU A 286 -8.55 2.02 27.30
C GLU A 286 -8.72 3.46 26.84
N THR A 287 -9.45 4.26 27.62
CA THR A 287 -9.66 5.68 27.31
C THR A 287 -8.34 6.44 27.34
N LEU A 288 -7.53 6.23 28.38
CA LEU A 288 -6.28 6.96 28.55
C LEU A 288 -5.20 6.51 27.54
N HIS A 289 -5.14 5.21 27.24
CA HIS A 289 -4.20 4.68 26.25
C HIS A 289 -4.49 5.21 24.83
N ALA A 290 -5.76 5.45 24.49
CA ALA A 290 -6.12 6.11 23.23
C ALA A 290 -5.63 7.57 23.17
N GLN A 291 -5.73 8.32 24.28
CA GLN A 291 -5.17 9.67 24.38
C GLN A 291 -3.63 9.66 24.30
N PHE A 292 -2.99 8.73 25.01
CA PHE A 292 -1.54 8.52 24.94
C PHE A 292 -1.07 8.23 23.51
N THR A 293 -1.78 7.36 22.78
CA THR A 293 -1.45 7.03 21.39
C THR A 293 -1.54 8.26 20.50
N THR A 294 -2.63 9.05 20.64
CA THR A 294 -2.83 10.28 19.87
C THR A 294 -1.72 11.30 20.13
N LEU A 295 -1.38 11.55 21.40
CA LEU A 295 -0.31 12.49 21.76
C LEU A 295 1.06 12.00 21.29
N SER A 296 1.31 10.69 21.35
CA SER A 296 2.56 10.08 20.85
C SER A 296 2.69 10.27 19.34
N GLU A 297 1.64 9.98 18.57
CA GLU A 297 1.64 10.18 17.12
C GLU A 297 1.83 11.66 16.74
N GLN A 298 1.17 12.57 17.46
CA GLN A 298 1.34 14.01 17.24
C GLN A 298 2.75 14.49 17.55
N ARG A 299 3.35 14.05 18.67
CA ARG A 299 4.75 14.35 19.02
C ARG A 299 5.71 13.84 17.95
N ASP A 300 5.53 12.60 17.51
CA ASP A 300 6.42 11.97 16.54
C ASP A 300 6.32 12.66 15.17
N SER A 301 5.11 13.03 14.73
CA SER A 301 4.90 13.83 13.51
C SER A 301 5.50 15.22 13.64
N PHE A 302 5.31 15.89 14.78
CA PHE A 302 5.88 17.20 15.05
C PHE A 302 7.41 17.17 14.99
N GLU A 303 8.04 16.21 15.66
CA GLU A 303 9.49 16.05 15.66
C GLU A 303 10.03 15.81 14.24
N ALA A 304 9.37 14.93 13.47
CA ALA A 304 9.79 14.61 12.11
C ALA A 304 9.72 15.82 11.16
N ASP A 305 8.67 16.65 11.28
CA ASP A 305 8.43 17.78 10.40
C ASP A 305 9.13 19.07 10.85
N TYR A 306 9.25 19.30 12.16
CA TYR A 306 9.83 20.52 12.70
C TYR A 306 11.36 20.53 12.66
N ARG A 307 12.05 19.44 13.02
CA ARG A 307 13.53 19.44 13.12
C ARG A 307 14.24 19.86 11.82
N PRO A 308 13.81 19.41 10.63
CA PRO A 308 14.39 19.90 9.37
C PRO A 308 14.15 21.39 9.13
N LEU A 309 13.00 21.92 9.54
CA LEU A 309 12.65 23.34 9.39
C LEU A 309 13.39 24.21 10.40
N GLU A 310 13.54 23.76 11.64
CA GLU A 310 14.35 24.41 12.68
C GLU A 310 15.79 24.63 12.21
N ALA A 311 16.41 23.59 11.63
CA ALA A 311 17.76 23.68 11.09
C ALA A 311 17.88 24.70 9.93
N ARG A 312 16.88 24.76 9.05
CA ARG A 312 16.83 25.75 7.95
C ARG A 312 16.67 27.17 8.49
N ALA A 313 15.71 27.39 9.38
CA ALA A 313 15.45 28.68 9.99
C ALA A 313 16.68 29.23 10.73
N ALA A 314 17.42 28.37 11.44
CA ALA A 314 18.65 28.76 12.14
C ALA A 314 19.73 29.33 11.20
N VAL A 315 19.85 28.81 9.98
CA VAL A 315 20.79 29.32 8.96
C VAL A 315 20.30 30.65 8.38
N LEU A 316 18.99 30.80 8.18
CA LEU A 316 18.40 31.99 7.55
C LEU A 316 18.34 33.20 8.47
N ASN A 317 18.28 32.98 9.79
CA ASN A 317 18.18 34.04 10.80
C ASN A 317 19.40 34.99 10.87
N THR A 318 20.43 34.76 10.05
CA THR A 318 21.60 35.64 9.91
C THR A 318 21.59 36.48 8.63
N SER A 319 20.54 36.41 7.80
CA SER A 319 20.44 37.20 6.58
C SER A 319 20.37 38.70 6.86
N GLU A 320 21.17 39.49 6.13
CA GLU A 320 21.16 40.95 6.21
C GLU A 320 20.34 41.60 5.07
N VAL A 321 19.71 40.81 4.19
CA VAL A 321 18.91 41.31 3.06
C VAL A 321 17.58 41.90 3.57
N ALA A 322 17.41 43.21 3.47
CA ALA A 322 16.24 43.93 3.99
C ALA A 322 14.89 43.43 3.45
N ARG A 323 14.81 42.97 2.20
CA ARG A 323 13.59 42.35 1.63
C ARG A 323 13.16 41.06 2.34
N THR A 324 14.08 40.40 3.04
CA THR A 324 13.75 39.20 3.84
C THR A 324 13.16 39.54 5.22
N ALA A 325 13.20 40.80 5.66
CA ALA A 325 12.87 41.19 7.03
C ALA A 325 11.44 40.83 7.47
N GLU A 326 10.43 41.02 6.61
CA GLU A 326 9.04 40.68 6.95
C GLU A 326 8.85 39.16 7.09
N ALA A 327 9.37 38.39 6.14
CA ALA A 327 9.32 36.92 6.20
C ALA A 327 10.15 36.37 7.37
N MET A 328 11.29 36.99 7.70
CA MET A 328 12.12 36.64 8.84
C MET A 328 11.42 36.93 10.18
N GLN A 329 10.73 38.07 10.29
CA GLN A 329 9.93 38.36 11.47
C GLN A 329 8.81 37.32 11.66
N ALA A 330 8.08 36.99 10.58
CA ALA A 330 7.05 35.96 10.62
C ALA A 330 7.62 34.58 10.98
N MET A 331 8.78 34.21 10.43
CA MET A 331 9.49 32.98 10.74
C MET A 331 9.83 32.90 12.23
N ILE A 332 10.40 33.96 12.82
CA ILE A 332 10.78 34.01 14.24
C ILE A 332 9.53 33.92 15.14
N GLU A 333 8.48 34.69 14.86
CA GLU A 333 7.25 34.66 15.65
C GLU A 333 6.58 33.28 15.63
N LEU A 334 6.55 32.63 14.47
CA LEU A 334 6.04 31.27 14.34
C LEU A 334 6.94 30.26 15.03
N GLN A 335 8.27 30.42 14.96
CA GLN A 335 9.21 29.57 15.68
C GLN A 335 9.00 29.66 17.19
N ASP A 336 8.87 30.87 17.74
CA ASP A 336 8.61 31.08 19.16
C ASP A 336 7.26 30.46 19.58
N ALA A 337 6.22 30.60 18.76
CA ALA A 337 4.92 29.99 19.01
C ALA A 337 4.99 28.45 18.98
N ILE A 338 5.76 27.87 18.05
CA ILE A 338 5.98 26.43 17.96
C ILE A 338 6.73 25.91 19.19
N VAL A 339 7.83 26.56 19.58
CA VAL A 339 8.64 26.17 20.75
C VAL A 339 7.83 26.30 22.04
N ALA A 340 7.01 27.34 22.18
CA ALA A 340 6.10 27.48 23.30
C ALA A 340 5.07 26.35 23.36
N ALA A 341 4.48 25.99 22.21
CA ALA A 341 3.53 24.88 22.14
C ALA A 341 4.19 23.52 22.43
N GLU A 342 5.41 23.26 21.95
CA GLU A 342 6.20 22.06 22.28
C GLU A 342 6.47 21.98 23.79
N ALA A 343 6.86 23.09 24.43
CA ALA A 343 7.13 23.15 25.86
C ALA A 343 5.87 22.84 26.71
N GLU A 344 4.69 23.20 26.20
CA GLU A 344 3.39 22.85 26.79
C GLU A 344 2.88 21.46 26.36
N GLN A 345 3.65 20.71 25.56
CA GLN A 345 3.25 19.43 24.95
C GLN A 345 1.96 19.52 24.11
N ASN A 346 1.64 20.71 23.60
CA ASN A 346 0.50 20.99 22.73
C ASN A 346 0.91 20.82 21.26
N TYR A 347 1.18 19.56 20.89
CA TYR A 347 1.65 19.21 19.55
C TYR A 347 0.65 19.53 18.45
N GLU A 348 -0.66 19.54 18.74
CA GLU A 348 -1.69 19.99 17.79
C GLU A 348 -1.47 21.45 17.36
N THR A 349 -1.23 22.34 18.32
CA THR A 349 -0.95 23.75 18.04
C THR A 349 0.40 23.93 17.37
N ALA A 350 1.42 23.15 17.76
CA ALA A 350 2.73 23.18 17.13
C ALA A 350 2.64 22.78 15.63
N LEU A 351 1.97 21.65 15.34
CA LEU A 351 1.73 21.16 13.97
C LEU A 351 0.95 22.17 13.12
N LEU A 352 -0.05 22.85 13.68
CA LEU A 352 -0.82 23.88 12.97
C LEU A 352 0.05 25.05 12.49
N ASN A 353 1.10 25.38 13.23
CA ASN A 353 2.03 26.46 12.89
C ASN A 353 3.17 26.04 11.95
N LEU A 354 3.38 24.74 11.70
CA LEU A 354 4.43 24.28 10.79
C LEU A 354 4.22 24.72 9.32
N PRO A 355 3.03 24.63 8.70
CA PRO A 355 2.82 25.09 7.33
C PRO A 355 3.13 26.59 7.10
N PRO A 356 2.63 27.55 7.91
CA PRO A 356 3.01 28.94 7.75
C PRO A 356 4.50 29.18 8.07
N PHE A 357 5.09 28.45 9.02
CA PHE A 357 6.52 28.54 9.32
C PHE A 357 7.38 28.12 8.12
N LYS A 358 7.02 26.99 7.49
CA LYS A 358 7.64 26.53 6.24
C LYS A 358 7.50 27.55 5.12
N THR A 359 6.32 28.15 4.97
CA THR A 359 6.08 29.19 3.95
C THR A 359 6.99 30.40 4.16
N ALA A 360 7.18 30.84 5.41
CA ALA A 360 8.07 31.94 5.74
C ALA A 360 9.54 31.61 5.41
N ILE A 361 9.99 30.39 5.73
CA ILE A 361 11.34 29.88 5.36
C ILE A 361 11.52 29.91 3.84
N GLU A 362 10.58 29.34 3.07
CA GLU A 362 10.66 29.26 1.61
C GLU A 362 10.64 30.65 0.95
N ALA A 363 9.94 31.63 1.53
CA ALA A 363 9.95 33.01 1.04
C ALA A 363 11.32 33.67 1.20
N ILE A 364 12.02 33.44 2.32
CA ILE A 364 13.38 33.94 2.54
C ILE A 364 14.36 33.27 1.56
N GLU A 365 14.28 31.93 1.44
CA GLU A 365 15.14 31.17 0.53
C GLU A 365 14.96 31.60 -0.93
N ALA A 366 13.73 31.89 -1.37
CA ALA A 366 13.46 32.38 -2.72
C ALA A 366 14.18 33.71 -2.98
N VAL A 367 14.09 34.69 -2.07
CA VAL A 367 14.77 35.99 -2.21
C VAL A 367 16.28 35.83 -2.27
N LEU A 368 16.85 34.96 -1.42
CA LEU A 368 18.30 34.69 -1.42
C LEU A 368 18.75 33.98 -2.70
N SER A 369 17.96 33.02 -3.18
CA SER A 369 18.22 32.33 -4.44
C SER A 369 18.19 33.29 -5.63
N ASP A 370 17.23 34.22 -5.66
CA ASP A 370 17.14 35.23 -6.72
C ASP A 370 18.32 36.19 -6.69
N ARG A 371 18.78 36.59 -5.50
CA ARG A 371 20.01 37.38 -5.35
C ARG A 371 21.22 36.64 -5.90
N ASP A 372 21.44 35.40 -5.46
CA ASP A 372 22.62 34.63 -5.85
C ASP A 372 22.62 34.36 -7.37
N LEU A 373 21.44 34.12 -7.95
CA LEU A 373 21.27 33.99 -9.41
C LEU A 373 21.55 35.31 -10.13
N TYR A 374 21.03 36.42 -9.62
CA TYR A 374 21.28 37.76 -10.17
C TYR A 374 22.77 38.07 -10.19
N GLU A 375 23.47 37.88 -9.08
CA GLU A 375 24.91 38.13 -8.95
C GLU A 375 25.72 37.25 -9.90
N ALA A 376 25.38 35.96 -10.01
CA ALA A 376 26.04 35.03 -10.92
C ALA A 376 25.87 35.43 -12.40
N ARG A 377 24.66 35.84 -12.79
CA ARG A 377 24.37 36.26 -14.18
C ARG A 377 25.03 37.59 -14.52
N LEU A 378 25.00 38.57 -13.60
CA LEU A 378 25.68 39.84 -13.80
C LEU A 378 27.20 39.65 -13.97
N ALA A 379 27.80 38.79 -13.14
CA ALA A 379 29.22 38.47 -13.25
C ALA A 379 29.58 37.82 -14.59
N ALA A 380 28.71 36.94 -15.12
CA ALA A 380 28.94 36.24 -16.39
C ALA A 380 28.94 37.17 -17.62
N MET A 381 28.15 38.26 -17.60
CA MET A 381 28.03 39.20 -18.72
C MET A 381 28.90 40.45 -18.60
N GLN A 382 29.69 40.57 -17.53
CA GLN A 382 30.37 41.81 -17.18
C GLN A 382 31.37 42.27 -18.24
N ASP A 383 32.08 41.32 -18.87
CA ASP A 383 33.03 41.61 -19.96
C ASP A 383 32.31 42.08 -21.24
N GLU A 384 31.17 41.48 -21.56
CA GLU A 384 30.35 41.85 -22.73
C GLU A 384 29.74 43.26 -22.56
N LEU A 385 29.28 43.60 -21.36
CA LEU A 385 28.80 44.95 -21.04
C LEU A 385 29.92 45.99 -21.16
N LEU A 386 31.14 45.65 -20.71
CA LEU A 386 32.29 46.53 -20.85
C LEU A 386 32.63 46.78 -22.32
N GLU A 387 32.62 45.73 -23.15
CA GLU A 387 32.84 45.86 -24.59
C GLU A 387 31.75 46.73 -25.25
N ALA A 388 30.48 46.46 -24.95
CA ALA A 388 29.37 47.19 -25.53
C ALA A 388 29.32 48.67 -25.11
N SER A 389 29.81 49.00 -23.91
CA SER A 389 29.91 50.39 -23.42
C SER A 389 31.09 51.17 -24.00
N THR A 390 32.03 50.50 -24.69
CA THR A 390 33.19 51.16 -25.27
C THR A 390 32.77 52.00 -26.46
N SER A 391 32.87 53.33 -26.31
CA SER A 391 32.54 54.28 -27.37
C SER A 391 33.63 54.29 -28.43
N ARG A 392 33.29 53.76 -29.62
CA ARG A 392 34.12 53.83 -30.83
C ARG A 392 33.50 54.81 -31.82
N PRO A 393 34.23 55.85 -32.27
CA PRO A 393 33.71 56.84 -33.23
C PRO A 393 33.12 56.22 -34.51
N GLU A 394 33.68 55.09 -34.95
CA GLU A 394 33.30 54.28 -36.10
C GLU A 394 31.97 53.52 -35.92
N TRP A 395 31.47 53.36 -34.69
CA TRP A 395 30.27 52.57 -34.37
C TRP A 395 29.00 53.40 -34.18
N THR A 396 28.83 54.46 -34.96
CA THR A 396 27.64 55.33 -34.88
C THR A 396 26.31 54.58 -35.03
N TYR A 397 26.29 53.49 -35.82
CA TYR A 397 25.12 52.63 -36.02
C TYR A 397 24.71 51.84 -34.77
N LEU A 398 25.60 51.66 -33.80
CA LEU A 398 25.33 50.96 -32.54
C LEU A 398 24.82 51.88 -31.43
N GLN A 399 24.91 53.21 -31.60
CA GLN A 399 24.49 54.18 -30.56
C GLN A 399 23.06 53.96 -30.02
N PRO A 400 22.04 53.61 -30.84
CA PRO A 400 20.70 53.31 -30.32
C PRO A 400 20.69 52.09 -29.39
N ILE A 401 21.42 51.03 -29.73
CA ILE A 401 21.52 49.80 -28.94
C ILE A 401 22.31 50.07 -27.65
N GLN A 402 23.43 50.81 -27.74
CA GLN A 402 24.23 51.22 -26.58
C GLN A 402 23.42 52.09 -25.60
N SER A 403 22.59 53.00 -26.10
CA SER A 403 21.70 53.82 -25.26
C SER A 403 20.64 52.97 -24.56
N ALA A 404 20.09 51.97 -25.25
CA ALA A 404 19.14 51.02 -24.66
C ALA A 404 19.81 50.15 -23.59
N LEU A 405 21.01 49.61 -23.86
CA LEU A 405 21.82 48.86 -22.90
C LEU A 405 22.07 49.67 -21.62
N ALA A 406 22.54 50.90 -21.75
CA ALA A 406 22.78 51.79 -20.60
C ALA A 406 21.51 52.07 -19.78
N THR A 407 20.37 52.23 -20.46
CA THR A 407 19.07 52.43 -19.80
C THR A 407 18.66 51.19 -19.01
N ILE A 408 18.69 50.01 -19.63
CA ILE A 408 18.30 48.75 -18.98
C ILE A 408 19.26 48.42 -17.83
N GLN A 409 20.57 48.68 -17.99
CA GLN A 409 21.56 48.53 -16.93
C GLN A 409 21.27 49.42 -15.74
N THR A 410 20.93 50.69 -15.97
CA THR A 410 20.55 51.61 -14.88
C THR A 410 19.30 51.12 -14.16
N GLU A 411 18.27 50.67 -14.89
CA GLU A 411 17.04 50.12 -14.29
C GLU A 411 17.31 48.84 -13.48
N MET A 412 18.19 47.98 -13.98
CA MET A 412 18.65 46.77 -13.29
C MET A 412 19.38 47.10 -11.98
N GLU A 413 20.35 48.01 -12.02
CA GLU A 413 21.13 48.44 -10.84
C GLU A 413 20.24 49.11 -9.79
N LEU A 414 19.24 49.89 -10.22
CA LEU A 414 18.23 50.46 -9.32
C LEU A 414 17.38 49.38 -8.64
N ALA A 415 16.93 48.38 -9.39
CA ALA A 415 16.18 47.25 -8.84
C ALA A 415 17.02 46.46 -7.83
N ALA A 416 18.28 46.15 -8.17
CA ALA A 416 19.20 45.44 -7.28
C ALA A 416 19.55 46.24 -6.01
N THR A 417 19.71 47.57 -6.12
CA THR A 417 19.94 48.45 -4.96
C THR A 417 18.72 48.50 -4.04
N ALA A 418 17.52 48.35 -4.59
CA ALA A 418 16.28 48.20 -3.84
C ALA A 418 16.02 46.76 -3.38
N GLU A 419 16.98 45.85 -3.59
CA GLU A 419 16.89 44.41 -3.30
C GLU A 419 15.70 43.71 -3.99
N ASP A 420 15.22 44.26 -5.11
CA ASP A 420 14.18 43.69 -5.95
C ASP A 420 14.82 42.78 -7.01
N TYR A 421 15.35 41.64 -6.55
CA TYR A 421 16.09 40.72 -7.41
C TYR A 421 15.23 40.05 -8.48
N GLU A 422 13.92 39.88 -8.24
CA GLU A 422 12.97 39.43 -9.27
C GLU A 422 12.93 40.42 -10.45
N THR A 423 12.74 41.71 -10.16
CA THR A 423 12.78 42.76 -11.19
C THR A 423 14.17 42.87 -11.81
N ALA A 424 15.24 42.78 -11.02
CA ALA A 424 16.60 42.84 -11.51
C ALA A 424 16.93 41.68 -12.47
N LEU A 425 16.44 40.47 -12.20
CA LEU A 425 16.58 39.30 -13.07
C LEU A 425 15.85 39.47 -14.40
N LEU A 426 14.66 40.09 -14.40
CA LEU A 426 13.96 40.44 -15.64
C LEU A 426 14.77 41.45 -16.46
N LYS A 427 15.45 42.41 -15.82
CA LYS A 427 16.33 43.37 -16.50
C LYS A 427 17.63 42.73 -16.97
N ILE A 428 18.20 41.79 -16.22
CA ILE A 428 19.32 40.94 -16.66
C ILE A 428 18.97 40.21 -17.96
N ALA A 429 17.80 39.58 -18.05
CA ALA A 429 17.37 38.90 -19.27
C ALA A 429 17.21 39.87 -20.45
N ALA A 430 16.72 41.08 -20.20
CA ALA A 430 16.63 42.13 -21.22
C ALA A 430 18.01 42.66 -21.67
N LEU A 431 18.98 42.75 -20.75
CA LEU A 431 20.37 43.09 -21.04
C LEU A 431 21.02 42.04 -21.91
N GLU A 432 20.91 40.76 -21.57
CA GLU A 432 21.45 39.65 -22.38
C GLU A 432 20.88 39.67 -23.80
N ALA A 433 19.55 39.83 -23.94
CA ALA A 433 18.92 39.93 -25.25
C ALA A 433 19.45 41.11 -26.06
N LYS A 434 19.72 42.25 -25.41
CA LYS A 434 20.29 43.43 -26.07
C LYS A 434 21.78 43.31 -26.38
N LEU A 435 22.55 42.57 -25.59
CA LEU A 435 23.94 42.23 -25.89
C LEU A 435 24.01 41.33 -27.14
N VAL A 436 23.12 40.34 -27.24
CA VAL A 436 23.02 39.52 -28.46
C VAL A 436 22.72 40.38 -29.68
N GLU A 437 21.78 41.34 -29.58
CA GLU A 437 21.47 42.28 -30.66
C GLU A 437 22.67 43.17 -31.02
N PHE A 438 23.42 43.63 -30.01
CA PHE A 438 24.63 44.43 -30.19
C PHE A 438 25.70 43.67 -30.98
N PHE A 439 26.06 42.46 -30.56
CA PHE A 439 27.08 41.66 -31.24
C PHE A 439 26.61 41.15 -32.62
N ALA A 440 25.32 40.83 -32.77
CA ALA A 440 24.77 40.49 -34.08
C ALA A 440 24.86 41.66 -35.07
N ALA A 441 24.65 42.90 -34.63
CA ALA A 441 24.79 44.08 -35.47
C ALA A 441 26.24 44.30 -35.95
N ILE A 442 27.23 44.03 -35.10
CA ILE A 442 28.66 44.05 -35.48
C ILE A 442 28.95 42.97 -36.53
N GLU A 443 28.53 41.73 -36.28
CA GLU A 443 28.80 40.62 -37.20
C GLU A 443 28.08 40.79 -38.54
N ALA A 444 26.87 41.38 -38.55
CA ALA A 444 26.16 41.72 -39.77
C ALA A 444 26.95 42.73 -40.63
N LYS A 445 27.57 43.74 -40.00
CA LYS A 445 28.41 44.71 -40.71
C LYS A 445 29.70 44.10 -41.24
N LYS A 446 30.34 43.25 -40.47
CA LYS A 446 31.49 42.47 -40.93
C LYS A 446 31.12 41.56 -42.10
N THR A 447 29.98 40.88 -42.03
CA THR A 447 29.49 40.00 -43.11
C THR A 447 29.23 40.79 -44.39
N ALA A 448 28.51 41.91 -44.30
CA ALA A 448 28.24 42.78 -45.43
C ALA A 448 29.54 43.29 -46.08
N TYR A 449 30.51 43.72 -45.27
CA TYR A 449 31.86 44.06 -45.72
C TYR A 449 32.53 42.88 -46.47
N THR A 450 32.54 41.67 -45.90
CA THR A 450 33.22 40.51 -46.52
C THR A 450 32.62 40.12 -47.86
N SER A 451 31.29 40.16 -48.00
CA SER A 451 30.59 39.90 -49.26
C SER A 451 30.93 40.95 -50.32
N ARG A 452 30.89 42.24 -49.93
CA ARG A 452 31.18 43.35 -50.83
C ARG A 452 32.64 43.36 -51.26
N ARG A 453 33.55 43.06 -50.33
CA ARG A 453 34.99 42.91 -50.59
C ARG A 453 35.26 41.78 -51.59
N SER A 454 34.61 40.63 -51.42
CA SER A 454 34.77 39.49 -52.32
C SER A 454 34.31 39.81 -53.75
N SER A 455 33.20 40.55 -53.90
CA SER A 455 32.73 41.02 -55.22
C SER A 455 33.72 42.00 -55.84
N PHE A 456 34.16 43.00 -55.07
CA PHE A 456 35.16 43.97 -55.51
C PHE A 456 36.46 43.29 -55.97
N ASP A 457 36.99 42.32 -55.22
CA ASP A 457 38.21 41.59 -55.60
C ASP A 457 38.04 40.75 -56.87
N ARG A 458 36.84 40.25 -57.18
CA ARG A 458 36.56 39.61 -58.48
C ARG A 458 36.63 40.64 -59.61
N GLN A 459 36.00 41.80 -59.42
CA GLN A 459 35.99 42.87 -60.43
C GLN A 459 37.40 43.44 -60.67
N VAL A 460 38.21 43.62 -59.62
CA VAL A 460 39.62 44.03 -59.76
C VAL A 460 40.39 43.01 -60.59
N ARG A 461 40.25 41.70 -60.32
CA ARG A 461 40.96 40.65 -61.07
C ARG A 461 40.55 40.61 -62.54
N ALA A 462 39.27 40.78 -62.84
CA ALA A 462 38.79 40.88 -64.22
C ALA A 462 39.45 42.08 -64.92
N ALA A 463 39.38 43.27 -64.30
CA ALA A 463 40.02 44.46 -64.83
C ALA A 463 41.54 44.30 -65.01
N GLU A 464 42.22 43.58 -64.11
CA GLU A 464 43.66 43.31 -64.23
C GLU A 464 44.01 42.37 -65.39
N ASN A 465 43.14 41.40 -65.70
CA ASN A 465 43.34 40.46 -66.81
C ASN A 465 43.14 41.14 -68.17
N ASP A 466 42.20 42.09 -68.24
CA ASP A 466 41.85 42.79 -69.48
C ASP A 466 42.74 44.02 -69.76
N ALA A 467 43.57 44.42 -68.79
CA ALA A 467 44.42 45.59 -68.90
C ALA A 467 45.52 45.43 -69.96
N THR A 468 45.42 46.20 -71.05
CA THR A 468 46.50 46.36 -72.03
C THR A 468 47.55 47.38 -71.54
N SER A 469 48.73 47.43 -72.17
CA SER A 469 49.76 48.43 -71.85
C SER A 469 49.28 49.89 -71.95
N ALA A 470 48.23 50.15 -72.74
CA ALA A 470 47.64 51.47 -72.96
C ALA A 470 46.74 51.93 -71.80
N LEU A 471 46.20 51.01 -70.98
CA LEU A 471 45.30 51.27 -69.85
C LEU A 471 45.98 51.09 -68.48
N SER A 472 47.32 51.14 -68.47
CA SER A 472 48.14 50.87 -67.28
C SER A 472 47.98 51.91 -66.16
N ALA A 473 47.57 53.14 -66.48
CA ALA A 473 47.36 54.20 -65.49
C ALA A 473 46.04 54.01 -64.73
N GLU A 474 44.99 53.59 -65.44
CA GLU A 474 43.63 53.37 -64.95
C GLU A 474 43.59 52.14 -64.01
N ILE A 475 44.22 51.03 -64.39
CA ILE A 475 44.33 49.85 -63.51
C ILE A 475 45.22 50.13 -62.28
N THR A 476 46.20 51.04 -62.40
CA THR A 476 47.00 51.51 -61.26
C THR A 476 46.17 52.34 -60.28
N ALA A 477 45.16 53.09 -60.76
CA ALA A 477 44.25 53.83 -59.90
C ALA A 477 43.34 52.88 -59.11
N VAL A 478 42.82 51.82 -59.74
CA VAL A 478 42.05 50.76 -59.07
C VAL A 478 42.88 50.09 -57.96
N ARG A 479 44.15 49.74 -58.22
CA ARG A 479 45.03 49.13 -57.19
C ARG A 479 45.26 50.02 -55.96
N LYS A 480 45.22 51.34 -56.13
CA LYS A 480 45.48 52.28 -55.02
C LYS A 480 44.34 52.36 -54.01
N THR A 481 43.13 51.91 -54.34
CA THR A 481 42.00 51.90 -53.41
C THR A 481 42.02 50.72 -52.45
N ILE A 482 42.79 49.66 -52.75
CA ILE A 482 42.87 48.44 -51.93
C ILE A 482 43.50 48.68 -50.53
N PRO A 483 44.69 49.30 -50.37
CA PRO A 483 45.31 49.43 -49.05
C PRO A 483 44.49 50.23 -48.02
N PRO A 484 43.79 51.32 -48.40
CA PRO A 484 42.84 52.00 -47.51
C PRO A 484 41.70 51.10 -47.02
N ILE A 485 41.12 50.27 -47.89
CA ILE A 485 40.05 49.31 -47.55
C ILE A 485 40.55 48.31 -46.49
N ASP A 486 41.73 47.73 -46.70
CA ASP A 486 42.29 46.73 -45.80
C ASP A 486 42.66 47.32 -44.43
N ALA A 487 43.14 48.57 -44.40
CA ALA A 487 43.47 49.27 -43.16
C ALA A 487 42.23 49.58 -42.31
N LEU A 488 41.12 49.99 -42.95
CA LEU A 488 39.84 50.25 -42.27
C LEU A 488 39.22 48.95 -41.73
N ALA A 489 39.29 47.87 -42.50
CA ALA A 489 38.84 46.55 -42.06
C ALA A 489 39.67 46.00 -40.89
N ALA A 490 41.00 46.18 -40.90
CA ALA A 490 41.87 45.81 -39.79
C ALA A 490 41.61 46.61 -38.51
N ALA A 491 41.02 47.80 -38.63
CA ALA A 491 40.55 48.63 -37.52
C ALA A 491 39.08 48.34 -37.12
N GLU A 492 38.42 47.36 -37.76
CA GLU A 492 37.00 47.02 -37.57
C GLU A 492 36.03 48.18 -37.89
N ASP A 493 36.46 49.14 -38.69
CA ASP A 493 35.60 50.20 -39.24
C ASP A 493 34.94 49.69 -40.52
N TRP A 494 34.00 48.75 -40.34
CA TRP A 494 33.30 48.08 -41.44
C TRP A 494 32.53 49.06 -42.33
N VAL A 495 31.99 50.13 -41.74
CA VAL A 495 31.20 51.14 -42.47
C VAL A 495 32.10 51.96 -43.39
N ALA A 496 33.23 52.46 -42.88
CA ALA A 496 34.18 53.20 -43.72
C ALA A 496 34.83 52.29 -44.77
N ALA A 497 35.14 51.03 -44.41
CA ALA A 497 35.68 50.05 -45.35
C ALA A 497 34.71 49.77 -46.51
N GLU A 498 33.41 49.63 -46.23
CA GLU A 498 32.38 49.48 -47.26
C GLU A 498 32.24 50.72 -48.16
N ALA A 499 32.36 51.92 -47.59
CA ALA A 499 32.32 53.16 -48.36
C ALA A 499 33.54 53.27 -49.30
N GLU A 500 34.71 52.85 -48.85
CA GLU A 500 35.92 52.86 -49.66
C GLU A 500 35.90 51.78 -50.76
N ILE A 501 35.24 50.64 -50.52
CA ILE A 501 34.94 49.67 -51.59
C ILE A 501 34.07 50.31 -52.67
N ALA A 502 33.08 51.14 -52.32
CA ALA A 502 32.26 51.83 -53.31
C ALA A 502 33.11 52.78 -54.18
N ASN A 503 34.02 53.54 -53.57
CA ASN A 503 34.99 54.37 -54.31
C ASN A 503 35.86 53.52 -55.26
N GLY A 504 36.24 52.32 -54.83
CA GLY A 504 36.94 51.35 -55.67
C GLY A 504 36.12 50.86 -56.87
N ILE A 505 34.83 50.56 -56.66
CA ILE A 505 33.90 50.14 -57.73
C ILE A 505 33.72 51.25 -58.76
N ASP A 506 33.65 52.51 -58.33
CA ASP A 506 33.59 53.66 -59.23
C ASP A 506 34.84 53.72 -60.14
N ALA A 507 36.03 53.50 -59.57
CA ALA A 507 37.28 53.44 -60.36
C ALA A 507 37.31 52.27 -61.36
N ILE A 508 36.72 51.11 -61.02
CA ILE A 508 36.57 49.98 -61.95
C ILE A 508 35.59 50.33 -63.08
N SER A 509 34.50 51.01 -62.76
CA SER A 509 33.51 51.45 -63.76
C SER A 509 34.13 52.40 -64.78
N GLU A 510 34.99 53.32 -64.34
CA GLU A 510 35.77 54.19 -65.22
C GLU A 510 36.75 53.40 -66.10
N PHE A 511 37.42 52.38 -65.57
CA PHE A 511 38.28 51.48 -66.34
C PHE A 511 37.48 50.73 -67.44
N ASN A 512 36.33 50.15 -67.10
CA ASN A 512 35.48 49.42 -68.04
C ASN A 512 34.97 50.33 -69.17
N ALA A 513 34.59 51.57 -68.84
CA ALA A 513 34.17 52.55 -69.84
C ALA A 513 35.32 52.90 -70.82
N ALA A 514 36.56 52.94 -70.35
CA ALA A 514 37.74 53.17 -71.19
C ALA A 514 38.08 51.96 -72.09
N MET A 515 37.85 50.74 -71.59
CA MET A 515 37.94 49.47 -72.33
C MET A 515 36.96 49.44 -73.51
N LEU A 516 35.67 49.71 -73.25
CA LEU A 516 34.62 49.72 -74.28
C LEU A 516 34.87 50.75 -75.39
N ALA A 517 35.59 51.83 -75.10
CA ALA A 517 35.97 52.83 -76.10
C ALA A 517 37.06 52.35 -77.08
N GLN A 518 37.76 51.22 -76.81
CA GLN A 518 38.80 50.66 -77.69
C GLN A 518 38.30 49.58 -78.69
N ASP A 519 37.21 48.85 -78.41
CA ASP A 519 36.82 47.64 -79.16
C ASP A 519 35.43 47.71 -79.85
N ALA A 520 35.30 48.42 -80.98
CA ALA A 520 34.16 48.22 -81.91
C ALA A 520 34.70 47.81 -83.30
N PRO A 521 34.25 46.70 -83.96
CA PRO A 521 32.83 46.32 -84.17
C PRO A 521 32.43 44.81 -84.31
N GLY A 522 31.17 44.47 -84.02
CA GLY A 522 30.26 43.68 -84.88
C GLY A 522 30.13 42.15 -84.73
N MET A 523 28.97 41.66 -84.27
CA MET A 523 28.41 40.34 -84.65
C MET A 523 26.87 40.31 -84.60
N THR A 524 26.29 39.64 -85.59
CA THR A 524 24.85 39.53 -85.90
C THR A 524 24.21 38.35 -85.18
N THR A 525 23.35 38.61 -84.21
CA THR A 525 22.22 37.75 -83.85
C THR A 525 20.94 38.49 -84.27
N GLY A 526 19.86 37.78 -84.59
CA GLY A 526 18.57 38.37 -84.97
C GLY A 526 17.87 39.16 -83.85
N MET A 527 18.59 39.49 -82.77
CA MET A 527 18.16 40.28 -81.63
C MET A 527 18.65 41.72 -81.77
N THR A 528 17.95 42.66 -81.15
CA THR A 528 18.46 44.03 -81.05
C THR A 528 19.74 44.04 -80.20
N ILE A 529 20.63 45.00 -80.46
CA ILE A 529 21.88 45.17 -79.67
C ILE A 529 21.55 45.30 -78.18
N ASP A 530 20.49 46.03 -77.85
CA ASP A 530 20.03 46.22 -76.47
C ASP A 530 19.58 44.90 -75.81
N ALA A 531 18.98 43.97 -76.56
CA ALA A 531 18.60 42.65 -76.05
C ALA A 531 19.82 41.75 -75.83
N LEU A 532 20.85 41.85 -76.68
CA LEU A 532 22.10 41.11 -76.49
C LEU A 532 22.90 41.62 -75.30
N GLU A 533 22.97 42.94 -75.11
CA GLU A 533 23.62 43.52 -73.94
C GLU A 533 22.89 43.10 -72.66
N LEU A 534 21.56 43.08 -72.68
CA LEU A 534 20.76 42.66 -71.53
C LEU A 534 20.89 41.16 -71.24
N ALA A 535 20.88 40.31 -72.26
CA ALA A 535 21.11 38.86 -72.11
C ALA A 535 22.52 38.55 -71.57
N GLY A 536 23.54 39.28 -72.04
CA GLY A 536 24.93 39.13 -71.58
C GLY A 536 25.18 39.51 -70.12
N ARG A 537 24.18 40.04 -69.40
CA ARG A 537 24.22 40.26 -67.94
C ARG A 537 23.83 39.02 -67.14
N SER A 538 23.39 37.95 -67.80
CA SER A 538 23.23 36.62 -67.21
C SER A 538 24.34 35.71 -67.76
N PRO A 539 25.33 35.33 -66.93
CA PRO A 539 26.34 34.36 -67.30
C PRO A 539 25.72 33.01 -67.73
N GLU A 540 24.67 32.57 -67.05
CA GLU A 540 24.02 31.28 -67.35
C GLU A 540 23.31 31.31 -68.70
N LEU A 541 22.48 32.33 -68.97
CA LEU A 541 21.81 32.47 -70.27
C LEU A 541 22.80 32.55 -71.43
N THR A 542 23.94 33.21 -71.21
CA THR A 542 25.00 33.30 -72.22
C THR A 542 25.58 31.91 -72.51
N GLN A 543 25.89 31.14 -71.47
CA GLN A 543 26.41 29.77 -71.59
C GLN A 543 25.40 28.83 -72.27
N SER A 544 24.13 28.86 -71.84
CA SER A 544 23.05 28.07 -72.44
C SER A 544 22.86 28.34 -73.94
N LEU A 545 22.91 29.62 -74.36
CA LEU A 545 22.82 29.98 -75.77
C LEU A 545 24.03 29.46 -76.59
N GLU A 546 25.23 29.50 -76.02
CA GLU A 546 26.44 28.94 -76.65
C GLU A 546 26.33 27.41 -76.79
N ASP A 547 25.86 26.72 -75.75
CA ASP A 547 25.71 25.26 -75.75
C ASP A 547 24.61 24.81 -76.72
N LEU A 548 23.48 25.51 -76.77
CA LEU A 548 22.41 25.27 -77.74
C LEU A 548 22.88 25.52 -79.18
N GLU A 549 23.59 26.63 -79.44
CA GLU A 549 24.17 26.90 -80.77
C GLU A 549 25.17 25.79 -81.17
N ALA A 550 26.01 25.33 -80.25
CA ALA A 550 26.92 24.21 -80.47
C ALA A 550 26.19 22.88 -80.75
N ALA A 551 25.02 22.68 -80.14
CA ALA A 551 24.12 21.56 -80.40
C ALA A 551 23.29 21.72 -81.71
N GLY A 552 23.45 22.83 -82.42
CA GLY A 552 22.82 23.09 -83.71
C GLY A 552 21.48 23.82 -83.63
N TRP A 553 21.11 24.32 -82.47
CA TRP A 553 19.93 25.15 -82.29
C TRP A 553 20.09 26.54 -82.90
N GLN A 554 18.98 27.14 -83.28
CA GLN A 554 18.95 28.50 -83.83
C GLN A 554 17.87 29.34 -83.16
N VAL A 555 18.21 30.58 -82.81
CA VAL A 555 17.22 31.59 -82.41
C VAL A 555 16.80 32.39 -83.63
N VAL A 556 15.51 32.38 -83.95
CA VAL A 556 14.94 33.05 -85.12
C VAL A 556 13.81 33.99 -84.72
N VAL A 557 13.52 34.94 -85.61
CA VAL A 557 12.36 35.82 -85.47
C VAL A 557 11.21 35.25 -86.29
N GLY A 558 10.08 34.99 -85.63
CA GLY A 558 8.85 34.47 -86.24
C GLY A 558 7.95 35.55 -86.81
N ASP A 559 6.75 35.16 -87.27
CA ASP A 559 5.75 36.11 -87.75
C ASP A 559 5.14 36.92 -86.60
N ALA A 560 4.80 38.18 -86.86
CA ALA A 560 4.20 39.07 -85.88
C ALA A 560 2.84 38.56 -85.40
N GLY A 561 2.71 38.30 -84.10
CA GLY A 561 1.50 37.76 -83.45
C GLY A 561 1.41 36.24 -83.51
N GLY A 562 2.46 35.56 -83.97
CA GLY A 562 2.57 34.10 -83.98
C GLY A 562 2.95 33.49 -82.62
N GLY A 563 3.33 34.32 -81.63
CA GLY A 563 3.85 33.85 -80.34
C GLY A 563 5.35 33.56 -80.37
N SER A 564 5.94 33.42 -79.19
CA SER A 564 7.28 32.86 -79.01
C SER A 564 7.15 31.39 -78.61
N GLY A 565 8.15 30.58 -78.95
CA GLY A 565 8.08 29.15 -78.70
C GLY A 565 9.35 28.41 -79.09
N CYS A 566 9.55 27.24 -78.48
CA CYS A 566 10.62 26.30 -78.77
C CYS A 566 10.13 25.12 -79.62
N SER A 567 10.98 24.61 -80.53
CA SER A 567 10.73 23.37 -81.27
C SER A 567 11.99 22.49 -81.34
N HIS A 568 11.95 21.36 -80.64
CA HIS A 568 12.98 20.32 -80.68
C HIS A 568 13.15 19.70 -82.07
N ALA A 569 12.02 19.47 -82.78
CA ALA A 569 12.02 18.86 -84.11
C ALA A 569 12.80 19.65 -85.18
N SER A 570 12.90 20.98 -85.03
CA SER A 570 13.68 21.84 -85.92
C SER A 570 14.88 22.50 -85.23
N SER A 571 15.14 22.15 -83.96
CA SER A 571 16.13 22.80 -83.08
C SER A 571 16.06 24.32 -83.20
N THR A 572 14.87 24.88 -82.98
CA THR A 572 14.62 26.32 -83.20
C THR A 572 13.90 26.93 -82.01
N ILE A 573 14.43 28.06 -81.53
CA ILE A 573 13.73 28.98 -80.62
C ILE A 573 13.21 30.15 -81.47
N THR A 574 11.91 30.40 -81.41
CA THR A 574 11.24 31.46 -82.17
C THR A 574 10.85 32.59 -81.24
N ILE A 575 11.24 33.82 -81.57
CA ILE A 575 10.79 35.04 -80.88
C ILE A 575 9.76 35.77 -81.75
N ASP A 576 8.63 36.14 -81.16
CA ASP A 576 7.56 36.89 -81.86
C ASP A 576 8.10 38.25 -82.36
N ALA A 577 7.91 38.54 -83.65
CA ALA A 577 8.35 39.81 -84.23
C ALA A 577 7.71 41.05 -83.57
N ASN A 578 6.57 40.92 -82.88
CA ASN A 578 5.98 42.01 -82.09
C ASN A 578 6.86 42.46 -80.93
N TYR A 579 7.77 41.62 -80.45
CA TYR A 579 8.62 41.92 -79.30
C TYR A 579 9.90 42.66 -79.67
N LEU A 580 10.22 42.80 -80.97
CA LEU A 580 11.50 43.36 -81.44
C LEU A 580 11.79 44.80 -80.97
N SER A 581 10.79 45.56 -80.53
CA SER A 581 10.98 46.90 -79.97
C SER A 581 11.17 46.95 -78.45
N ASP A 582 11.10 45.80 -77.77
CA ASP A 582 11.15 45.69 -76.30
C ASP A 582 12.23 44.68 -75.88
N PRO A 583 13.46 45.16 -75.54
CA PRO A 583 14.56 44.29 -75.14
C PRO A 583 14.24 43.42 -73.91
N THR A 584 13.48 43.93 -72.95
CA THR A 584 13.11 43.17 -71.75
C THR A 584 12.15 42.04 -72.09
N GLN A 585 11.20 42.27 -73.00
CA GLN A 585 10.28 41.24 -73.46
C GLN A 585 10.99 40.18 -74.32
N ILE A 586 11.96 40.58 -75.15
CA ILE A 586 12.78 39.64 -75.93
C ILE A 586 13.55 38.71 -74.99
N VAL A 587 14.29 39.27 -74.02
CA VAL A 587 15.13 38.47 -73.12
C VAL A 587 14.28 37.62 -72.18
N ARG A 588 13.14 38.14 -71.71
CA ARG A 588 12.17 37.35 -70.93
C ARG A 588 11.70 36.13 -71.71
N SER A 589 11.18 36.33 -72.91
CA SER A 589 10.72 35.24 -73.77
C SER A 589 11.86 34.29 -74.11
N LEU A 590 13.04 34.81 -74.48
CA LEU A 590 14.21 34.00 -74.79
C LEU A 590 14.61 33.10 -73.61
N SER A 591 14.70 33.63 -72.39
CA SER A 591 15.08 32.83 -71.22
C SER A 591 14.08 31.72 -70.90
N HIS A 592 12.78 31.97 -71.14
CA HIS A 592 11.74 30.95 -70.99
C HIS A 592 11.87 29.86 -72.06
N GLU A 593 12.07 30.24 -73.33
CA GLU A 593 12.21 29.26 -74.42
C GLU A 593 13.53 28.48 -74.36
N VAL A 594 14.60 29.08 -73.81
CA VAL A 594 15.86 28.38 -73.53
C VAL A 594 15.65 27.27 -72.51
N GLY A 595 14.94 27.55 -71.41
CA GLY A 595 14.61 26.51 -70.44
C GLY A 595 13.75 25.38 -71.02
N HIS A 596 12.93 25.64 -72.04
CA HIS A 596 12.29 24.58 -72.82
C HIS A 596 13.26 23.81 -73.71
N ALA A 597 14.21 24.49 -74.37
CA ALA A 597 15.17 23.86 -75.28
C ALA A 597 16.20 22.97 -74.58
N GLU A 598 16.49 23.25 -73.31
CA GLU A 598 17.42 22.47 -72.47
C GLU A 598 16.76 21.24 -71.81
N ASN A 599 15.43 21.14 -71.87
CA ASN A 599 14.69 20.06 -71.22
C ASN A 599 14.13 19.05 -72.25
N GLU A 600 14.76 17.88 -72.37
CA GLU A 600 14.56 16.89 -73.45
C GLU A 600 13.49 15.80 -73.18
N ASP A 601 12.33 16.12 -72.61
CA ASP A 601 11.24 15.14 -72.48
C ASP A 601 10.31 15.14 -73.71
N GLU A 602 10.73 14.47 -74.78
CA GLU A 602 9.97 14.40 -76.06
C GLU A 602 8.74 13.48 -76.03
N ASP A 603 8.62 12.58 -75.03
CA ASP A 603 7.53 11.61 -74.93
C ASP A 603 6.72 11.79 -73.62
N PRO A 604 5.53 12.44 -73.65
CA PRO A 604 4.72 12.63 -72.44
C PRO A 604 4.16 11.31 -71.90
N ASP A 605 4.10 11.14 -70.57
CA ASP A 605 3.58 9.92 -69.96
C ASP A 605 2.06 9.78 -70.16
N MET A 606 1.67 8.96 -71.13
CA MET A 606 0.26 8.66 -71.45
C MET A 606 -0.41 7.66 -70.49
N SER A 607 0.26 7.21 -69.42
CA SER A 607 -0.23 6.16 -68.51
C SER A 607 -1.51 6.54 -67.76
N SER A 608 -1.71 7.84 -67.50
CA SER A 608 -2.93 8.40 -66.93
C SER A 608 -3.05 9.88 -67.28
N LYS A 609 -4.27 10.44 -67.16
CA LYS A 609 -4.50 11.87 -67.41
C LYS A 609 -3.62 12.75 -66.51
N GLN A 610 -3.44 12.35 -65.25
CA GLN A 610 -2.58 13.07 -64.33
C GLN A 610 -1.11 12.97 -64.71
N ALA A 611 -0.61 11.77 -65.05
CA ALA A 611 0.77 11.59 -65.47
C ALA A 611 1.10 12.35 -66.76
N TYR A 612 0.14 12.44 -67.67
CA TYR A 612 0.26 13.24 -68.89
C TYR A 612 0.33 14.73 -68.58
N LEU A 613 -0.58 15.23 -67.72
CA LEU A 613 -0.55 16.61 -67.26
C LEU A 613 0.77 16.94 -66.56
N ASP A 614 1.23 16.08 -65.65
CA ASP A 614 2.48 16.26 -64.93
C ASP A 614 3.68 16.30 -65.87
N SER A 615 3.71 15.45 -66.91
CA SER A 615 4.77 15.44 -67.94
C SER A 615 4.77 16.72 -68.78
N MET A 616 3.60 17.18 -69.22
CA MET A 616 3.48 18.40 -70.03
C MET A 616 3.79 19.67 -69.23
N LEU A 617 3.48 19.69 -67.93
CA LEU A 617 3.67 20.84 -67.06
C LEU A 617 5.08 20.92 -66.45
N ALA A 618 5.83 19.81 -66.43
CA ALA A 618 7.22 19.79 -65.99
C ALA A 618 8.08 20.78 -66.80
N GLY A 619 7.89 20.80 -68.13
CA GLY A 619 8.58 21.74 -69.02
C GLY A 619 8.30 23.21 -68.71
N GLU A 620 7.07 23.58 -68.34
CA GLU A 620 6.72 24.95 -67.92
C GLU A 620 7.34 25.31 -66.57
N GLY A 621 7.47 24.32 -65.67
CA GLY A 621 8.18 24.45 -64.40
C GLY A 621 9.65 24.82 -64.61
N ALA A 622 10.35 24.04 -65.43
CA ALA A 622 11.75 24.27 -65.78
C ALA A 622 11.98 25.61 -66.49
N ALA A 623 11.18 25.92 -67.52
CA ALA A 623 11.28 27.17 -68.28
C ALA A 623 11.07 28.42 -67.41
N THR A 624 10.11 28.35 -66.48
CA THR A 624 9.85 29.46 -65.56
C THR A 624 10.96 29.58 -64.51
N LEU A 625 11.51 28.46 -64.02
CA LEU A 625 12.64 28.46 -63.08
C LEU A 625 13.87 29.12 -63.72
N GLU A 626 14.16 28.78 -64.98
CA GLU A 626 15.25 29.36 -65.76
C GLU A 626 15.05 30.86 -66.00
N ASN A 627 13.85 31.29 -66.39
CA ASN A 627 13.54 32.71 -66.52
C ASN A 627 13.76 33.50 -65.21
N ILE A 628 13.41 32.95 -64.05
CA ILE A 628 13.67 33.59 -62.75
C ILE A 628 15.18 33.68 -62.48
N ARG A 629 15.94 32.60 -62.73
CA ARG A 629 17.40 32.60 -62.56
C ARG A 629 18.04 33.71 -63.39
N VAL A 630 17.74 33.75 -64.68
CA VAL A 630 18.24 34.78 -65.60
C VAL A 630 17.85 36.18 -65.12
N GLN A 631 16.61 36.38 -64.67
CA GLN A 631 16.16 37.67 -64.14
C GLN A 631 16.96 38.11 -62.90
N ARG A 632 17.27 37.18 -61.98
CA ARG A 632 18.09 37.48 -60.80
C ARG A 632 19.52 37.84 -61.15
N GLU A 633 20.13 37.13 -62.08
CA GLU A 633 21.49 37.42 -62.55
C GLU A 633 21.56 38.78 -63.26
N ILE A 634 20.60 39.09 -64.12
CA ILE A 634 20.52 40.39 -64.78
C ILE A 634 20.40 41.51 -63.76
N LEU A 635 19.54 41.36 -62.74
CA LEU A 635 19.37 42.34 -61.66
C LEU A 635 20.64 42.48 -60.80
N GLU A 636 21.30 41.38 -60.47
CA GLU A 636 22.55 41.37 -59.71
C GLU A 636 23.68 42.07 -60.49
N ASN A 637 23.69 41.91 -61.82
CA ASN A 637 24.65 42.56 -62.73
C ASN A 637 24.15 43.93 -63.26
N GLY A 638 23.20 44.56 -62.58
CA GLY A 638 22.78 45.94 -62.81
C GLY A 638 21.99 46.20 -64.09
N GLY A 639 21.41 45.16 -64.69
CA GLY A 639 20.50 45.25 -65.84
C GLY A 639 19.06 45.57 -65.44
N SER A 640 18.23 45.83 -66.46
CA SER A 640 16.79 46.09 -66.29
C SER A 640 16.03 44.80 -65.92
N ASP A 641 15.04 44.90 -65.05
CA ASP A 641 14.18 43.76 -64.69
C ASP A 641 13.40 43.26 -65.92
N ILE A 642 13.70 42.04 -66.37
CA ILE A 642 13.00 41.40 -67.49
C ILE A 642 11.62 40.86 -67.11
N THR A 643 11.27 40.88 -65.81
CA THR A 643 10.08 40.26 -65.22
C THR A 643 10.02 38.74 -65.42
N ILE A 644 9.03 38.10 -64.79
CA ILE A 644 8.78 36.65 -64.93
C ILE A 644 7.68 36.43 -65.99
N SER A 645 7.85 35.42 -66.84
CA SER A 645 6.81 34.97 -67.78
C SER A 645 5.54 34.52 -67.05
N GLY A 646 4.38 34.68 -67.71
CA GLY A 646 3.07 34.45 -67.10
C GLY A 646 2.46 35.69 -66.42
N ARG A 647 1.39 35.46 -65.64
CA ARG A 647 0.59 36.48 -64.96
C ARG A 647 1.28 36.98 -63.70
N SER A 648 1.26 38.31 -63.52
CA SER A 648 1.85 38.95 -62.34
C SER A 648 1.27 38.50 -60.99
N ALA A 649 0.05 37.96 -60.97
CA ALA A 649 -0.58 37.41 -59.77
C ALA A 649 0.19 36.19 -59.20
N ASN A 650 0.89 35.44 -60.07
CA ASN A 650 1.59 34.21 -59.69
C ASN A 650 3.09 34.46 -59.38
N HIS A 651 3.62 35.63 -59.74
CA HIS A 651 5.04 35.97 -59.57
C HIS A 651 5.54 35.87 -58.13
N ALA A 652 4.68 36.17 -57.14
CA ALA A 652 5.05 36.04 -55.74
C ALA A 652 5.29 34.58 -55.32
N ASP A 653 4.45 33.65 -55.83
CA ASP A 653 4.62 32.23 -55.57
C ASP A 653 5.82 31.66 -56.32
N TYR A 654 6.04 32.07 -57.57
CA TYR A 654 7.23 31.70 -58.34
C TYR A 654 8.53 32.12 -57.64
N ASN A 655 8.63 33.38 -57.21
CA ASN A 655 9.79 33.86 -56.48
C ASN A 655 9.99 33.13 -55.15
N ARG A 656 8.92 32.88 -54.39
CA ARG A 656 9.01 32.13 -53.12
C ARG A 656 9.52 30.71 -53.34
N ILE A 657 9.10 30.04 -54.42
CA ILE A 657 9.57 28.70 -54.76
C ILE A 657 11.04 28.74 -55.18
N TYR A 658 11.44 29.72 -55.99
CA TYR A 658 12.83 29.92 -56.39
C TYR A 658 13.76 30.23 -55.20
N ASP A 659 13.32 31.10 -54.28
CA ASP A 659 14.08 31.42 -53.06
C ASP A 659 14.25 30.18 -52.17
N GLN A 660 13.24 29.30 -52.15
CA GLN A 660 13.32 28.02 -51.43
C GLN A 660 14.31 27.06 -52.10
N TYR A 661 14.30 27.00 -53.43
CA TYR A 661 15.29 26.26 -54.22
C TYR A 661 16.73 26.72 -53.92
N LEU A 662 16.97 28.03 -53.74
CA LEU A 662 18.30 28.53 -53.35
C LEU A 662 18.75 28.06 -51.95
N ILE A 663 17.82 27.66 -51.09
CA ILE A 663 18.11 27.18 -49.73
C ILE A 663 18.40 25.68 -49.74
N ASP A 664 17.60 24.88 -50.43
CA ASP A 664 17.67 23.41 -50.38
C ASP A 664 18.41 22.77 -51.55
N GLY A 665 18.56 23.48 -52.68
CA GLY A 665 19.21 23.01 -53.89
C GLY A 665 18.41 21.97 -54.68
N ASP A 666 17.11 21.78 -54.37
CA ASP A 666 16.26 20.75 -54.98
C ASP A 666 15.50 21.31 -56.20
N ALA A 667 16.15 21.24 -57.38
CA ALA A 667 15.60 21.75 -58.63
C ALA A 667 14.29 21.02 -59.03
N ASP A 668 14.28 19.69 -58.95
CA ASP A 668 13.12 18.86 -59.29
C ASP A 668 11.88 19.23 -58.46
N ALA A 669 12.06 19.47 -57.15
CA ALA A 669 10.98 19.88 -56.27
C ALA A 669 10.45 21.28 -56.61
N ALA A 670 11.34 22.20 -57.00
CA ALA A 670 11.01 23.56 -57.38
C ALA A 670 10.25 23.61 -58.70
N GLU A 671 10.73 22.91 -59.73
CA GLU A 671 10.06 22.78 -61.03
C GLU A 671 8.67 22.18 -60.86
N ALA A 672 8.54 21.09 -60.11
CA ALA A 672 7.24 20.48 -59.84
C ALA A 672 6.30 21.42 -59.06
N ALA A 673 6.83 22.27 -58.17
CA ALA A 673 6.04 23.26 -57.45
C ALA A 673 5.57 24.42 -58.35
N ILE A 674 6.44 24.91 -59.22
CA ILE A 674 6.10 25.94 -60.22
C ILE A 674 5.09 25.38 -61.22
N ALA A 675 5.30 24.17 -61.73
CA ALA A 675 4.38 23.47 -62.63
C ALA A 675 2.95 23.43 -62.07
N ARG A 676 2.79 23.14 -60.76
CA ARG A 676 1.48 23.15 -60.08
C ARG A 676 0.82 24.53 -60.04
N VAL A 677 1.60 25.59 -59.80
CA VAL A 677 1.10 26.97 -59.81
C VAL A 677 0.71 27.38 -61.24
N TYR A 678 1.55 27.02 -62.21
CA TYR A 678 1.33 27.32 -63.63
C TYR A 678 0.06 26.66 -64.17
N ALA A 679 -0.15 25.38 -63.84
CA ALA A 679 -1.27 24.57 -64.31
C ALA A 679 -2.66 25.18 -64.04
N ALA A 680 -2.84 25.82 -62.88
CA ALA A 680 -4.12 26.40 -62.43
C ALA A 680 -4.14 27.94 -62.46
N GLY A 681 -2.98 28.57 -62.57
CA GLY A 681 -2.81 30.01 -62.46
C GLY A 681 -2.63 30.74 -63.80
N GLU A 682 -2.15 30.03 -64.83
CA GLU A 682 -1.87 30.57 -66.16
C GLU A 682 -2.91 30.12 -67.19
N VAL A 683 -3.03 30.90 -68.27
CA VAL A 683 -3.98 30.64 -69.36
C VAL A 683 -3.25 30.59 -70.68
N PRO A 684 -3.39 29.51 -71.48
CA PRO A 684 -2.75 29.43 -72.78
C PRO A 684 -3.32 30.48 -73.74
N SER A 685 -2.49 30.96 -74.66
CA SER A 685 -2.92 31.87 -75.72
C SER A 685 -3.66 31.17 -76.86
N ILE A 686 -3.88 29.86 -76.75
CA ILE A 686 -4.49 28.99 -77.75
C ILE A 686 -5.85 28.51 -77.21
N ASP A 687 -6.84 28.43 -78.09
CA ASP A 687 -8.14 27.83 -77.77
C ASP A 687 -8.00 26.33 -77.46
N CYS A 688 -8.88 25.84 -76.60
CA CYS A 688 -9.07 24.43 -76.28
C CYS A 688 -9.54 23.62 -77.49
N ALA A 689 -9.56 22.29 -77.37
CA ALA A 689 -9.81 21.40 -78.52
C ALA A 689 -11.22 21.59 -79.12
N ASP A 690 -12.14 22.19 -78.36
CA ASP A 690 -13.49 22.57 -78.77
C ASP A 690 -13.60 23.94 -79.47
N GLY A 691 -12.48 24.67 -79.59
CA GLY A 691 -12.40 25.99 -80.19
C GLY A 691 -12.90 27.13 -79.31
N GLN A 692 -13.01 26.93 -77.98
CA GLN A 692 -13.22 27.99 -76.99
C GLN A 692 -11.92 28.31 -76.23
N PRO A 693 -11.77 29.51 -75.66
CA PRO A 693 -10.62 29.82 -74.81
C PRO A 693 -10.58 28.91 -73.57
N CYS A 694 -9.43 28.28 -73.30
CA CYS A 694 -9.25 27.48 -72.09
C CYS A 694 -9.28 28.34 -70.82
N ALA A 695 -9.81 27.79 -69.73
CA ALA A 695 -9.78 28.45 -68.42
C ALA A 695 -8.39 28.42 -67.77
N ASP A 696 -7.60 27.38 -68.01
CA ASP A 696 -6.21 27.21 -67.56
C ASP A 696 -5.47 26.13 -68.37
N TYR A 697 -4.18 25.89 -68.03
CA TYR A 697 -3.36 24.85 -68.68
C TYR A 697 -3.76 23.42 -68.30
N ASN A 698 -4.42 23.20 -67.14
CA ASN A 698 -4.98 21.88 -66.80
C ASN A 698 -6.12 21.50 -67.76
N GLU A 699 -6.99 22.46 -68.11
CA GLU A 699 -8.05 22.25 -69.08
C GLU A 699 -7.47 22.01 -70.48
N TYR A 700 -6.52 22.82 -70.92
CA TYR A 700 -5.89 22.71 -72.23
C TYR A 700 -5.23 21.34 -72.48
N TYR A 701 -4.27 20.96 -71.64
CA TYR A 701 -3.60 19.67 -71.79
C TYR A 701 -4.53 18.50 -71.45
N GLY A 702 -5.48 18.70 -70.54
CA GLY A 702 -6.45 17.68 -70.16
C GLY A 702 -7.41 17.32 -71.28
N GLU A 703 -7.88 18.31 -72.05
CA GLU A 703 -8.71 18.07 -73.24
C GLU A 703 -7.91 17.46 -74.38
N TYR A 704 -6.66 17.90 -74.58
CA TYR A 704 -5.79 17.31 -75.60
C TYR A 704 -5.53 15.83 -75.32
N TYR A 705 -5.27 15.45 -74.06
CA TYR A 705 -5.20 14.05 -73.63
C TYR A 705 -6.47 13.28 -73.98
N ASP A 706 -7.65 13.80 -73.61
CA ASP A 706 -8.93 13.14 -73.90
C ASP A 706 -9.16 12.98 -75.42
N SER A 707 -8.68 13.94 -76.22
CA SER A 707 -8.74 13.92 -77.68
C SER A 707 -7.78 12.90 -78.33
N LEU A 708 -6.64 12.60 -77.72
CA LEU A 708 -5.70 11.58 -78.18
C LEU A 708 -6.09 10.18 -77.68
N TRP A 709 -6.63 10.08 -76.46
CA TRP A 709 -7.03 8.82 -75.83
C TRP A 709 -8.16 8.10 -76.56
N TRP A 710 -9.06 8.81 -77.26
CA TRP A 710 -10.12 8.17 -78.04
C TRP A 710 -9.60 7.43 -79.28
N PHE A 711 -8.49 7.88 -79.86
CA PHE A 711 -7.88 7.24 -81.04
C PHE A 711 -7.09 5.97 -80.72
N GLN A 712 -6.66 5.75 -79.48
CA GLN A 712 -5.90 4.55 -79.07
C GLN A 712 -6.79 3.34 -78.65
N LYS A 713 -8.12 3.52 -78.58
CA LYS A 713 -9.10 2.43 -78.28
C LYS A 713 -9.90 1.92 -79.50
N LEU A 714 -9.56 2.39 -80.70
CA LEU A 714 -10.01 1.84 -82.00
C LEU A 714 -8.83 1.18 -82.70
#